data_AF-A0A069D358-F1
#
_entry.id   AF-A0A069D358-F1
#
_cell.length_a   1.000
_cell.length_b   1.000
_cell.length_c   1.000
_cell.angle_alpha   90.00
_cell.angle_beta   90.00
_cell.angle_gamma   90.00
#
_symmetry.space_group_name_H-M   'P 1'
#
loop_
_entity.id
_entity.type
_entity.pdbx_description
1 polymer ?
#
loop_
_entity_poly.entity_id
_entity_poly.type
_entity_poly.pdbx_seq_one_letter_code
_entity_poly.pdbx_strand_id
1 'polypeptide(L)'
;MKLKKFIFIIFSMFLLVSIIPGFILGSKADVINNNTQDAIGTPSDAHQPSDDGFWFILTLKSGFIIQPQSEQNIVAGDKPKIDANFANQSLNPGVSVKIIKWRWDTNNSKWVNEGSTDYSTSSQLITGRTGISTDKIDSIQNPGTYYYQIAVLNGFWPIRKTYYSQLAKVNVSSVPVPSYRLSIDAPNIVFAGQINGKDADIGYDAKGILTPNNSTDSIKWVDSNDVKFSPSEGINTKFSVPSSLNNKINSSTEKSGIPVQLNATAGNSNATKEVLVGGLAAKSIVKNTSFNWSIDGLSDFKKIAGDNVTSWNYQWNFFDANGNKITDTDGIKNVSGTVQNLEDLNNTKVLTVSSGKFMDAAYVASESNKPYSAQMILTFNISGQSVTVKTNKANLFVTAPNKSVKLQMEDTIFNRTYVNSHDASNTVIDNVISGDSIEYITKVNNTEVNSRLINGKYVFNIPSKTKLSSISLDGNTLNLGTDYTVQDHGAYQSITITHLNIDGGSSITLDAKATLSAADNADSFTMTPEIKGNNIDGSTYQLMGTALKINYSKNLLALSPTNIDFGGHRFVNHDQIINREATTNAPNSVLNITDARRNHLPVKLFVNQNGPFKLLSDLNVVLPSQLRLYQNNSFVTLDNNPVEIAETKSGDQVKSVIWTKDEGLKLYSNGTNFMPGDYQTTLTWTATVDGY
;
A
#
# COMPACT_ATOMS: atom_id res chain seq x y z
N MET A 1 -43.46 -34.81 -6.52
CA MET A 1 -44.86 -34.37 -6.45
C MET A 1 -45.31 -34.39 -4.99
N LYS A 2 -45.66 -33.22 -4.42
CA LYS A 2 -46.46 -32.95 -3.18
C LYS A 2 -46.04 -33.69 -1.89
N LEU A 3 -45.35 -33.10 -0.92
CA LEU A 3 -45.75 -32.03 0.03
C LEU A 3 -47.01 -32.35 0.90
N LYS A 4 -46.79 -32.31 2.23
CA LYS A 4 -47.66 -31.78 3.33
C LYS A 4 -48.58 -32.74 4.13
N LYS A 5 -48.27 -32.90 5.43
CA LYS A 5 -49.03 -32.48 6.67
C LYS A 5 -48.72 -33.42 7.87
N PHE A 6 -48.14 -32.96 8.98
CA PHE A 6 -48.68 -32.23 10.16
C PHE A 6 -49.49 -33.07 11.18
N ILE A 7 -48.84 -33.33 12.34
CA ILE A 7 -49.26 -33.30 13.76
C ILE A 7 -50.54 -34.04 14.21
N PHE A 8 -50.41 -34.96 15.18
CA PHE A 8 -51.16 -34.93 16.46
C PHE A 8 -50.49 -35.73 17.58
N ILE A 9 -50.52 -35.15 18.78
CA ILE A 9 -50.05 -35.63 20.09
C ILE A 9 -51.05 -36.65 20.67
N ILE A 10 -50.59 -37.69 21.39
CA ILE A 10 -51.26 -38.21 22.61
C ILE A 10 -50.27 -39.03 23.46
N PHE A 11 -50.37 -38.73 24.75
CA PHE A 11 -49.75 -39.31 25.95
C PHE A 11 -49.95 -40.83 26.09
N SER A 12 -48.90 -41.55 26.53
CA SER A 12 -49.01 -42.78 27.34
C SER A 12 -47.66 -43.01 28.03
N MET A 13 -47.46 -42.50 29.25
CA MET A 13 -47.66 -43.22 30.50
C MET A 13 -46.87 -44.55 30.52
N PHE A 14 -45.59 -44.49 30.92
CA PHE A 14 -44.84 -45.63 31.39
C PHE A 14 -44.49 -45.42 32.86
N LEU A 15 -45.09 -46.30 33.67
CA LEU A 15 -44.87 -46.51 35.09
C LEU A 15 -43.41 -46.97 35.27
N LEU A 16 -42.58 -46.19 35.96
CA LEU A 16 -41.27 -46.64 36.42
C LEU A 16 -41.22 -46.46 37.94
N VAL A 17 -41.28 -47.61 38.61
CA VAL A 17 -41.15 -47.81 40.04
C VAL A 17 -39.80 -47.24 40.49
N SER A 18 -39.84 -46.13 41.20
CA SER A 18 -38.72 -45.54 41.92
C SER A 18 -38.44 -46.38 43.17
N ILE A 19 -37.46 -47.29 43.05
CA ILE A 19 -36.73 -47.79 44.21
C ILE A 19 -35.86 -46.62 44.69
N ILE A 20 -36.20 -46.10 45.86
CA ILE A 20 -35.45 -45.10 46.60
C ILE A 20 -34.12 -45.74 47.07
N PRO A 21 -32.94 -45.31 46.60
CA PRO A 21 -31.74 -45.46 47.41
C PRO A 21 -31.78 -44.34 48.45
N GLY A 22 -31.74 -44.73 49.72
CA GLY A 22 -31.75 -43.81 50.85
C GLY A 22 -30.77 -42.66 50.63
N PHE A 23 -31.32 -41.45 50.58
CA PHE A 23 -30.60 -40.24 50.94
C PHE A 23 -30.10 -40.44 52.37
N ILE A 24 -28.90 -40.97 52.52
CA ILE A 24 -28.07 -40.62 53.66
C ILE A 24 -27.81 -39.13 53.45
N LEU A 25 -28.51 -38.32 54.23
CA LEU A 25 -28.10 -36.98 54.59
C LEU A 25 -26.67 -37.08 55.09
N GLY A 26 -25.71 -37.02 54.17
CA GLY A 26 -24.37 -36.59 54.48
C GLY A 26 -24.55 -35.21 55.05
N SER A 27 -24.46 -35.13 56.38
CA SER A 27 -24.35 -33.89 57.13
C SER A 27 -23.51 -32.94 56.29
N LYS A 28 -24.07 -31.76 55.96
CA LYS A 28 -23.24 -30.59 55.75
C LYS A 28 -22.26 -30.62 56.91
N ALA A 29 -21.01 -30.94 56.64
CA ALA A 29 -19.95 -30.57 57.55
C ALA A 29 -20.14 -29.07 57.66
N ASP A 30 -20.61 -28.64 58.84
CA ASP A 30 -20.43 -27.27 59.25
C ASP A 30 -18.99 -26.95 58.91
N VAL A 31 -18.82 -26.03 57.97
CA VAL A 31 -17.58 -25.30 57.83
C VAL A 31 -17.44 -24.61 59.18
N ILE A 32 -16.76 -25.28 60.11
CA ILE A 32 -16.22 -24.64 61.29
C ILE A 32 -15.29 -23.60 60.70
N ASN A 33 -15.83 -22.38 60.64
CA ASN A 33 -15.13 -21.16 60.30
C ASN A 33 -14.18 -20.94 61.47
N ASN A 34 -13.05 -21.67 61.47
CA ASN A 34 -11.92 -21.30 62.28
C ASN A 34 -11.57 -19.89 61.81
N ASN A 35 -11.68 -18.92 62.73
CA ASN A 35 -11.10 -17.60 62.59
C ASN A 35 -9.62 -17.76 62.19
N THR A 36 -9.34 -17.82 60.89
CA THR A 36 -8.04 -17.50 60.33
C THR A 36 -8.25 -16.15 59.66
N GLN A 37 -7.85 -15.07 60.34
CA GLN A 37 -7.42 -13.90 59.59
C GLN A 37 -6.48 -14.42 58.50
N ASP A 38 -6.80 -14.14 57.24
CA ASP A 38 -5.88 -14.38 56.14
C ASP A 38 -4.53 -13.76 56.51
N ALA A 39 -3.45 -14.54 56.34
CA ALA A 39 -2.12 -14.06 56.69
C ALA A 39 -1.83 -12.74 55.95
N ILE A 40 -1.44 -11.70 56.70
CA ILE A 40 -1.26 -10.35 56.14
C ILE A 40 0.22 -10.15 55.78
N GLY A 41 0.48 -9.77 54.54
CA GLY A 41 1.82 -9.47 54.04
C GLY A 41 2.78 -10.66 54.04
N THR A 42 4.08 -10.37 53.91
CA THR A 42 5.18 -11.35 53.94
C THR A 42 6.06 -11.13 55.17
N PRO A 43 6.89 -12.11 55.59
CA PRO A 43 7.84 -11.92 56.69
C PRO A 43 8.77 -10.72 56.42
N SER A 44 8.89 -9.82 57.40
CA SER A 44 9.66 -8.57 57.26
C SER A 44 11.18 -8.79 57.24
N ASP A 45 11.64 -9.93 57.74
CA ASP A 45 13.02 -10.39 57.73
C ASP A 45 13.36 -11.29 56.53
N ALA A 46 12.42 -11.48 55.59
CA ALA A 46 12.71 -12.15 54.32
C ALA A 46 13.54 -11.23 53.40
N HIS A 47 14.45 -11.83 52.64
CA HIS A 47 15.29 -11.08 51.70
C HIS A 47 14.59 -10.88 50.35
N GLN A 48 14.95 -9.82 49.64
CA GLN A 48 14.52 -9.66 48.25
C GLN A 48 15.08 -10.81 47.39
N PRO A 49 14.28 -11.43 46.51
CA PRO A 49 14.75 -12.49 45.65
C PRO A 49 15.88 -11.96 44.75
N SER A 50 16.89 -12.80 44.55
CA SER A 50 17.92 -12.51 43.56
C SER A 50 17.34 -12.69 42.16
N ASP A 51 17.92 -12.00 41.17
CA ASP A 51 17.59 -12.25 39.78
C ASP A 51 17.69 -13.74 39.44
N ASP A 52 16.81 -14.18 38.55
CA ASP A 52 16.83 -15.55 38.06
C ASP A 52 18.20 -15.88 37.42
N GLY A 53 18.60 -17.13 37.66
CA GLY A 53 19.73 -17.73 36.98
C GLY A 53 19.41 -17.97 35.51
N PHE A 54 20.44 -18.17 34.71
CA PHE A 54 20.29 -18.56 33.32
C PHE A 54 21.16 -19.77 33.05
N TRP A 55 20.52 -20.87 32.69
CA TRP A 55 21.15 -22.16 32.41
C TRP A 55 20.62 -22.73 31.11
N PHE A 56 21.55 -23.17 30.26
CA PHE A 56 21.30 -23.64 28.91
C PHE A 56 22.45 -24.61 28.54
N ILE A 57 22.38 -25.86 28.99
CA ILE A 57 23.48 -26.86 28.94
C ILE A 57 24.67 -26.53 29.88
N LEU A 58 25.03 -25.26 30.01
CA LEU A 58 25.99 -24.69 30.96
C LEU A 58 25.36 -23.49 31.68
N THR A 59 25.91 -23.08 32.82
CA THR A 59 25.45 -21.88 33.54
C THR A 59 26.00 -20.59 32.89
N LEU A 60 25.16 -19.64 32.42
CA LEU A 60 25.60 -18.27 32.01
C LEU A 60 25.43 -17.22 33.09
N LYS A 61 24.46 -17.42 33.98
CA LYS A 61 24.16 -16.53 35.10
C LYS A 61 23.89 -17.39 36.33
N SER A 62 24.67 -17.16 37.39
CA SER A 62 24.39 -17.87 38.66
C SER A 62 23.08 -17.35 39.23
N GLY A 63 22.25 -18.24 39.75
CA GLY A 63 20.92 -17.89 40.26
C GLY A 63 19.97 -19.07 40.24
N PHE A 64 18.77 -18.88 40.76
CA PHE A 64 17.71 -19.89 40.71
C PHE A 64 17.16 -19.98 39.28
N ILE A 65 17.23 -21.17 38.69
CA ILE A 65 16.68 -21.46 37.35
C ILE A 65 15.32 -22.16 37.43
N ILE A 66 15.05 -22.79 38.57
CA ILE A 66 13.72 -23.22 38.98
C ILE A 66 13.53 -22.69 40.40
N GLN A 67 12.51 -21.85 40.56
CA GLN A 67 12.09 -21.30 41.85
C GLN A 67 11.20 -22.33 42.59
N PRO A 68 11.15 -22.30 43.92
CA PRO A 68 10.16 -23.07 44.66
C PRO A 68 8.74 -22.60 44.27
N GLN A 69 7.74 -23.47 44.46
CA GLN A 69 6.36 -23.14 44.15
C GLN A 69 5.93 -21.90 44.95
N SER A 70 5.56 -20.82 44.24
CA SER A 70 5.21 -19.52 44.86
C SER A 70 4.03 -19.63 45.82
N GLU A 71 3.11 -20.54 45.55
CA GLU A 71 2.03 -20.94 46.46
C GLU A 71 1.75 -22.43 46.31
N GLN A 72 1.31 -23.06 47.40
CA GLN A 72 0.79 -24.42 47.42
C GLN A 72 -0.17 -24.60 48.60
N ASN A 73 -1.16 -25.48 48.43
CA ASN A 73 -1.99 -25.94 49.52
C ASN A 73 -1.73 -27.42 49.74
N ILE A 74 -1.49 -27.82 50.98
CA ILE A 74 -1.21 -29.21 51.38
C ILE A 74 -2.06 -29.60 52.57
N VAL A 75 -2.11 -30.88 52.91
CA VAL A 75 -2.80 -31.38 54.10
C VAL A 75 -1.79 -31.52 55.25
N ALA A 76 -2.25 -31.30 56.48
CA ALA A 76 -1.43 -31.56 57.66
C ALA A 76 -0.87 -32.99 57.63
N GLY A 77 0.45 -33.11 57.81
CA GLY A 77 1.20 -34.36 57.63
C GLY A 77 1.97 -34.44 56.31
N ASP A 78 1.65 -33.62 55.32
CA ASP A 78 2.39 -33.55 54.06
C ASP A 78 3.69 -32.74 54.19
N LYS A 79 4.65 -33.02 53.30
CA LYS A 79 5.84 -32.19 53.11
C LYS A 79 5.58 -31.10 52.06
N PRO A 80 5.99 -29.85 52.29
CA PRO A 80 5.82 -28.81 51.29
C PRO A 80 6.83 -28.96 50.15
N LYS A 81 6.36 -28.70 48.93
CA LYS A 81 7.11 -28.72 47.67
C LYS A 81 7.87 -27.40 47.45
N ILE A 82 9.01 -27.25 48.12
CA ILE A 82 9.99 -26.17 47.97
C ILE A 82 11.21 -26.56 47.10
N ASP A 83 11.04 -27.54 46.20
CA ASP A 83 12.13 -27.96 45.31
C ASP A 83 12.57 -26.81 44.42
N ALA A 84 13.86 -26.65 44.25
CA ALA A 84 14.44 -25.60 43.44
C ALA A 84 15.66 -26.10 42.68
N ASN A 85 16.05 -25.38 41.63
CA ASN A 85 17.32 -25.61 40.97
C ASN A 85 18.12 -24.33 40.94
N PHE A 86 19.39 -24.45 41.31
CA PHE A 86 20.34 -23.36 41.29
C PHE A 86 21.40 -23.63 40.23
N ALA A 87 21.63 -22.64 39.38
CA ALA A 87 22.72 -22.67 38.41
C ALA A 87 23.95 -22.00 39.02
N ASN A 88 25.08 -22.69 38.97
CA ASN A 88 26.35 -22.27 39.54
C ASN A 88 27.40 -22.11 38.43
N GLN A 89 28.00 -20.92 38.31
CA GLN A 89 29.16 -20.66 37.43
C GLN A 89 30.51 -20.93 38.09
N SER A 90 30.55 -21.13 39.40
CA SER A 90 31.79 -21.34 40.15
C SER A 90 32.29 -22.78 39.94
N LEU A 91 33.61 -22.94 39.78
CA LEU A 91 34.32 -24.24 39.80
C LEU A 91 34.28 -24.94 41.18
N ASN A 92 33.47 -24.44 42.12
CA ASN A 92 33.30 -25.01 43.45
C ASN A 92 32.41 -26.27 43.39
N PRO A 93 32.88 -27.45 43.84
CA PRO A 93 32.15 -28.70 43.77
C PRO A 93 30.91 -28.77 44.67
N GLY A 94 30.65 -27.76 45.52
CA GLY A 94 29.44 -27.71 46.34
C GLY A 94 28.94 -26.30 46.63
N VAL A 95 27.64 -26.20 46.92
CA VAL A 95 26.99 -24.99 47.41
C VAL A 95 26.36 -25.27 48.77
N SER A 96 26.36 -24.28 49.66
CA SER A 96 25.66 -24.36 50.95
C SER A 96 24.26 -23.79 50.77
N VAL A 97 23.26 -24.54 51.22
CA VAL A 97 21.84 -24.21 51.10
C VAL A 97 21.28 -24.02 52.50
N LYS A 98 20.60 -22.90 52.71
CA LYS A 98 19.83 -22.57 53.92
C LYS A 98 18.36 -22.42 53.53
N ILE A 99 17.47 -23.16 54.18
CA ILE A 99 16.02 -23.05 54.00
C ILE A 99 15.44 -22.42 55.26
N ILE A 100 14.88 -21.22 55.14
CA ILE A 100 14.32 -20.47 56.26
C ILE A 100 12.80 -20.66 56.27
N LYS A 101 12.21 -20.84 57.45
CA LYS A 101 10.78 -21.10 57.65
C LYS A 101 10.14 -20.05 58.54
N TRP A 102 8.97 -19.56 58.13
CA TRP A 102 8.12 -18.68 58.94
C TRP A 102 6.71 -19.26 59.05
N ARG A 103 6.04 -18.98 60.17
CA ARG A 103 4.63 -19.29 60.40
C ARG A 103 3.85 -18.01 60.74
N TRP A 104 2.64 -17.90 60.23
CA TRP A 104 1.71 -16.84 60.63
C TRP A 104 1.14 -17.14 62.02
N ASP A 105 1.41 -16.26 62.99
CA ASP A 105 0.79 -16.29 64.30
C ASP A 105 -0.50 -15.47 64.28
N THR A 106 -1.64 -16.16 64.21
CA THR A 106 -2.97 -15.55 64.15
C THR A 106 -3.33 -14.75 65.40
N ASN A 107 -2.73 -15.05 66.56
CA ASN A 107 -3.06 -14.38 67.82
C ASN A 107 -2.41 -13.00 67.90
N ASN A 108 -1.22 -12.87 67.31
CA ASN A 108 -0.42 -11.64 67.35
C ASN A 108 -0.35 -10.93 65.98
N SER A 109 -1.07 -11.45 64.98
CA SER A 109 -1.08 -10.98 63.57
C SER A 109 0.33 -10.68 63.04
N LYS A 110 1.28 -11.59 63.26
CA LYS A 110 2.69 -11.41 62.86
C LYS A 110 3.31 -12.70 62.33
N TRP A 111 4.34 -12.55 61.50
CA TRP A 111 5.19 -13.66 61.07
C TRP A 111 6.20 -14.02 62.17
N VAL A 112 6.28 -15.31 62.49
CA VAL A 112 7.25 -15.87 63.45
C VAL A 112 8.24 -16.73 62.69
N ASN A 113 9.52 -16.39 62.77
CA ASN A 113 10.62 -17.19 62.22
C ASN A 113 10.79 -18.46 63.07
N GLU A 114 10.60 -19.63 62.46
CA GLU A 114 10.69 -20.94 63.12
C GLU A 114 12.07 -21.60 62.97
N GLY A 115 13.05 -20.85 62.46
CA GLY A 115 14.42 -21.30 62.25
C GLY A 115 14.74 -21.65 60.80
N SER A 116 15.90 -22.27 60.61
CA SER A 116 16.39 -22.67 59.28
C SER A 116 17.02 -24.05 59.27
N THR A 117 16.86 -24.75 58.14
CA THR A 117 17.56 -26.00 57.85
C THR A 117 18.74 -25.74 56.93
N ASP A 118 19.94 -26.13 57.37
CA ASP A 118 21.18 -25.94 56.63
C ASP A 118 21.73 -27.28 56.13
N TYR A 119 22.12 -27.34 54.87
CA TYR A 119 22.83 -28.50 54.32
C TYR A 119 23.73 -28.11 53.14
N SER A 120 24.67 -28.99 52.80
CA SER A 120 25.55 -28.84 51.63
C SER A 120 25.15 -29.84 50.56
N THR A 121 25.18 -29.42 49.30
CA THR A 121 24.93 -30.29 48.15
C THR A 121 26.00 -30.07 47.09
N SER A 122 26.37 -31.15 46.40
CA SER A 122 27.34 -31.09 45.32
C SER A 122 26.70 -30.52 44.05
N SER A 123 27.48 -29.75 43.31
CA SER A 123 27.12 -29.32 41.95
C SER A 123 27.57 -30.40 40.97
N GLN A 124 26.77 -30.68 39.93
CA GLN A 124 27.25 -31.52 38.84
C GLN A 124 28.37 -30.76 38.10
N LEU A 125 29.62 -31.21 38.24
CA LEU A 125 30.83 -30.56 37.71
C LEU A 125 30.77 -30.22 36.20
N ILE A 126 29.96 -30.93 35.42
CA ILE A 126 29.84 -30.76 33.96
C ILE A 126 28.73 -29.78 33.57
N THR A 127 27.64 -29.70 34.34
CA THR A 127 26.46 -28.87 33.99
C THR A 127 26.32 -27.62 34.86
N GLY A 128 27.01 -27.55 36.00
CA GLY A 128 26.89 -26.43 36.95
C GLY A 128 25.52 -26.34 37.65
N ARG A 129 24.65 -27.35 37.50
CA ARG A 129 23.30 -27.36 38.10
C ARG A 129 23.32 -28.05 39.46
N THR A 130 22.61 -27.44 40.42
CA THR A 130 22.41 -27.98 41.76
C THR A 130 20.91 -28.11 42.03
N GLY A 131 20.46 -29.33 42.29
CA GLY A 131 19.11 -29.60 42.79
C GLY A 131 18.99 -29.33 44.27
N ILE A 132 17.93 -28.64 44.66
CA ILE A 132 17.55 -28.35 46.04
C ILE A 132 16.25 -29.12 46.27
N SER A 133 16.28 -30.08 47.21
CA SER A 133 15.19 -31.03 47.42
C SER A 133 14.46 -30.77 48.74
N THR A 134 13.15 -30.96 48.69
CA THR A 134 12.19 -30.93 49.79
C THR A 134 12.36 -32.04 50.81
N ASP A 135 13.07 -33.11 50.46
CA ASP A 135 13.36 -34.21 51.38
C ASP A 135 14.14 -33.76 52.62
N LYS A 136 14.77 -32.58 52.54
CA LYS A 136 15.58 -31.99 53.61
C LYS A 136 14.76 -31.30 54.69
N ILE A 137 13.45 -31.17 54.54
CA ILE A 137 12.58 -30.55 55.54
C ILE A 137 11.48 -31.51 56.00
N ASP A 138 11.01 -31.29 57.23
CA ASP A 138 9.98 -32.11 57.86
C ASP A 138 8.57 -31.78 57.37
N SER A 139 7.67 -32.76 57.49
CA SER A 139 6.24 -32.59 57.29
C SER A 139 5.65 -31.52 58.21
N ILE A 140 4.68 -30.75 57.73
CA ILE A 140 4.00 -29.75 58.58
C ILE A 140 2.80 -30.40 59.26
N GLN A 141 2.86 -30.48 60.59
CA GLN A 141 1.81 -31.12 61.40
C GLN A 141 0.65 -30.19 61.75
N ASN A 142 0.90 -28.88 61.82
CA ASN A 142 -0.08 -27.90 62.27
C ASN A 142 -0.70 -27.16 61.08
N PRO A 143 -2.04 -27.10 60.97
CA PRO A 143 -2.71 -26.23 60.00
C PRO A 143 -2.32 -24.76 60.16
N GLY A 144 -2.32 -24.01 59.06
CA GLY A 144 -1.97 -22.59 59.04
C GLY A 144 -1.21 -22.18 57.79
N THR A 145 -0.76 -20.93 57.75
CA THR A 145 0.02 -20.39 56.63
C THR A 145 1.50 -20.29 57.01
N TYR A 146 2.34 -20.78 56.11
CA TYR A 146 3.79 -20.79 56.24
C TYR A 146 4.44 -20.11 55.04
N TYR A 147 5.62 -19.53 55.27
CA TYR A 147 6.51 -19.08 54.21
C TYR A 147 7.85 -19.81 54.29
N TYR A 148 8.42 -20.07 53.12
CA TYR A 148 9.77 -20.60 52.97
C TYR A 148 10.60 -19.72 52.04
N GLN A 149 11.88 -19.55 52.35
CA GLN A 149 12.86 -18.93 51.46
C GLN A 149 14.16 -19.72 51.46
N ILE A 150 14.74 -19.90 50.28
CA ILE A 150 15.98 -20.63 50.09
C ILE A 150 17.10 -19.61 49.88
N ALA A 151 18.18 -19.74 50.64
CA ALA A 151 19.40 -18.98 50.47
C ALA A 151 20.54 -19.92 50.04
N VAL A 152 21.15 -19.64 48.89
CA VAL A 152 22.28 -20.39 48.36
C VAL A 152 23.53 -19.54 48.47
N LEU A 153 24.51 -20.01 49.25
CA LEU A 153 25.83 -19.40 49.34
C LEU A 153 26.72 -20.01 48.26
N ASN A 154 27.12 -19.17 47.30
CA ASN A 154 27.92 -19.58 46.15
C ASN A 154 29.23 -18.77 46.04
N GLY A 155 30.34 -19.45 45.72
CA GLY A 155 31.68 -18.88 45.57
C GLY A 155 32.69 -19.34 46.64
N PHE A 156 33.94 -18.90 46.49
CA PHE A 156 35.03 -19.12 47.46
C PHE A 156 35.21 -17.89 48.36
N TRP A 157 35.69 -18.06 49.58
CA TRP A 157 35.95 -16.92 50.46
C TRP A 157 37.16 -16.12 49.94
N PRO A 158 37.13 -14.77 49.85
CA PRO A 158 36.13 -13.84 50.38
C PRO A 158 35.02 -13.40 49.41
N ILE A 159 34.99 -13.90 48.17
CA ILE A 159 34.05 -13.48 47.10
C ILE A 159 32.71 -14.23 47.11
N ARG A 160 32.26 -14.74 48.27
CA ARG A 160 30.99 -15.47 48.39
C ARG A 160 29.81 -14.53 48.17
N LYS A 161 28.87 -14.92 47.31
CA LYS A 161 27.58 -14.26 47.12
C LYS A 161 26.45 -15.15 47.62
N THR A 162 25.49 -14.57 48.32
CA THR A 162 24.26 -15.25 48.71
C THR A 162 23.16 -14.93 47.70
N TYR A 163 22.50 -15.95 47.20
CA TYR A 163 21.37 -15.84 46.30
C TYR A 163 20.11 -16.26 47.05
N TYR A 164 19.05 -15.48 46.95
CA TYR A 164 17.77 -15.75 47.62
C TYR A 164 16.71 -16.15 46.60
N SER A 165 15.95 -17.20 46.89
CA SER A 165 14.80 -17.60 46.08
C SER A 165 13.64 -16.63 46.28
N GLN A 166 12.63 -16.75 45.41
CA GLN A 166 11.31 -16.23 45.70
C GLN A 166 10.73 -16.90 46.96
N LEU A 167 9.84 -16.17 47.65
CA LEU A 167 9.10 -16.70 48.79
C LEU A 167 8.08 -17.73 48.32
N ALA A 168 8.07 -18.89 48.98
CA ALA A 168 7.10 -19.96 48.75
C ALA A 168 6.06 -19.96 49.87
N LYS A 169 4.81 -19.64 49.54
CA LYS A 169 3.68 -19.70 50.46
C LYS A 169 3.13 -21.13 50.54
N VAL A 170 2.92 -21.63 51.75
CA VAL A 170 2.35 -22.96 51.99
C VAL A 170 1.15 -22.81 52.91
N ASN A 171 -0.05 -23.07 52.39
CA ASN A 171 -1.26 -23.16 53.21
C ASN A 171 -1.51 -24.62 53.60
N VAL A 172 -1.63 -24.89 54.89
CA VAL A 172 -1.82 -26.24 55.42
C VAL A 172 -3.24 -26.38 55.92
N SER A 173 -4.03 -27.24 55.26
CA SER A 173 -5.40 -27.56 55.65
C SER A 173 -5.43 -28.76 56.61
N SER A 174 -6.41 -28.80 57.50
CA SER A 174 -6.62 -29.94 58.40
C SER A 174 -7.20 -31.17 57.69
N VAL A 175 -7.83 -30.99 56.53
CA VAL A 175 -8.43 -32.05 55.71
C VAL A 175 -8.14 -31.82 54.22
N PRO A 176 -8.13 -32.86 53.39
CA PRO A 176 -8.03 -32.71 51.94
C PRO A 176 -9.17 -31.87 51.36
N VAL A 177 -8.85 -30.95 50.45
CA VAL A 177 -9.82 -30.15 49.69
C VAL A 177 -9.67 -30.51 48.20
N PRO A 178 -10.60 -31.27 47.61
CA PRO A 178 -10.50 -31.67 46.20
C PRO A 178 -10.79 -30.51 45.25
N SER A 179 -10.13 -30.52 44.09
CA SER A 179 -10.45 -29.65 42.96
C SER A 179 -11.53 -30.26 42.07
N TYR A 180 -12.49 -29.44 41.64
CA TYR A 180 -13.48 -29.83 40.63
C TYR A 180 -13.25 -29.14 39.27
N ARG A 181 -12.26 -28.24 39.18
CA ARG A 181 -11.88 -27.59 37.93
C ARG A 181 -10.40 -27.22 37.92
N LEU A 182 -9.75 -27.47 36.79
CA LEU A 182 -8.39 -27.03 36.50
C LEU A 182 -8.41 -26.20 35.21
N SER A 183 -7.59 -25.16 35.15
CA SER A 183 -7.27 -24.43 33.91
C SER A 183 -5.79 -24.10 33.84
N ILE A 184 -5.27 -23.88 32.64
CA ILE A 184 -3.86 -23.55 32.40
C ILE A 184 -3.77 -22.10 31.93
N ASP A 185 -2.88 -21.33 32.55
CA ASP A 185 -2.41 -20.03 32.08
C ASP A 185 -0.98 -20.16 31.54
N ALA A 186 -0.72 -19.52 30.40
CA ALA A 186 0.53 -19.64 29.64
C ALA A 186 0.50 -18.64 28.45
N PRO A 187 1.65 -18.29 27.85
CA PRO A 187 1.66 -17.54 26.59
C PRO A 187 0.88 -18.25 25.49
N ASN A 188 0.21 -17.49 24.62
CA ASN A 188 -0.53 -18.05 23.48
C ASN A 188 0.40 -18.47 22.34
N ILE A 189 1.57 -17.82 22.23
CA ILE A 189 2.54 -18.03 21.16
C ILE A 189 3.93 -18.16 21.76
N VAL A 190 4.67 -19.17 21.31
CA VAL A 190 6.02 -19.48 21.76
C VAL A 190 6.93 -19.80 20.57
N PHE A 191 8.23 -19.80 20.82
CA PHE A 191 9.25 -20.10 19.83
C PHE A 191 10.21 -21.19 20.30
N ALA A 192 10.60 -22.07 19.38
CA ALA A 192 11.67 -23.03 19.61
C ALA A 192 13.02 -22.44 19.16
N GLY A 193 14.05 -22.59 19.99
CA GLY A 193 15.38 -22.05 19.74
C GLY A 193 16.45 -23.12 19.55
N GLN A 194 17.57 -22.69 18.99
CA GLN A 194 18.79 -23.46 18.85
C GLN A 194 19.99 -22.62 19.30
N ILE A 195 20.99 -23.26 19.90
CA ILE A 195 22.27 -22.62 20.25
C ILE A 195 23.38 -23.47 19.66
N ASN A 196 24.24 -22.86 18.85
CA ASN A 196 25.28 -23.55 18.09
C ASN A 196 24.74 -24.79 17.34
N GLY A 197 23.51 -24.69 16.81
CA GLY A 197 22.84 -25.74 16.03
C GLY A 197 22.18 -26.87 16.83
N LYS A 198 22.19 -26.83 18.17
CA LYS A 198 21.51 -27.83 19.03
C LYS A 198 20.24 -27.23 19.63
N ASP A 199 19.22 -28.07 19.86
CA ASP A 199 17.97 -27.65 20.49
C ASP A 199 18.23 -26.98 21.84
N ALA A 200 17.62 -25.82 22.02
CA ALA A 200 17.68 -25.04 23.25
C ALA A 200 16.35 -25.15 24.00
N ASP A 201 16.43 -25.42 25.30
CA ASP A 201 15.30 -25.45 26.22
C ASP A 201 14.89 -24.01 26.59
N ILE A 202 14.12 -23.35 25.72
CA ILE A 202 13.52 -22.04 26.03
C ILE A 202 12.33 -22.30 26.94
N GLY A 203 12.50 -22.08 28.24
CA GLY A 203 11.47 -22.31 29.25
C GLY A 203 10.46 -21.16 29.34
N TYR A 204 9.25 -21.40 28.85
CA TYR A 204 8.09 -20.51 28.97
C TYR A 204 7.32 -20.81 30.25
N ASP A 205 6.88 -19.80 30.99
CA ASP A 205 6.12 -20.01 32.21
C ASP A 205 4.71 -20.53 31.91
N ALA A 206 4.25 -21.50 32.70
CA ALA A 206 2.88 -21.97 32.73
C ALA A 206 2.40 -22.16 34.17
N LYS A 207 1.12 -21.85 34.40
CA LYS A 207 0.49 -21.89 35.71
C LYS A 207 -0.84 -22.64 35.66
N GLY A 208 -1.01 -23.61 36.55
CA GLY A 208 -2.30 -24.27 36.77
C GLY A 208 -3.14 -23.48 37.78
N ILE A 209 -4.43 -23.36 37.51
CA ILE A 209 -5.40 -22.66 38.37
C ILE A 209 -6.46 -23.68 38.79
N LEU A 210 -6.53 -23.96 40.09
CA LEU A 210 -7.50 -24.88 40.68
C LEU A 210 -8.73 -24.13 41.18
N THR A 211 -9.91 -24.77 41.07
CA THR A 211 -11.15 -24.31 41.72
C THR A 211 -11.67 -25.42 42.64
N PRO A 212 -11.82 -25.15 43.96
CA PRO A 212 -11.49 -23.88 44.64
C PRO A 212 -9.97 -23.64 44.73
N ASN A 213 -9.58 -22.38 44.94
CA ASN A 213 -8.16 -21.96 44.98
C ASN A 213 -7.37 -22.54 46.16
N ASN A 214 -8.06 -22.97 47.22
CA ASN A 214 -7.49 -23.66 48.38
C ASN A 214 -7.43 -25.19 48.23
N SER A 215 -7.71 -25.73 47.03
CA SER A 215 -7.59 -27.16 46.75
C SER A 215 -6.20 -27.67 47.11
N THR A 216 -6.14 -28.84 47.75
CA THR A 216 -4.92 -29.56 48.12
C THR A 216 -4.48 -30.58 47.07
N ASP A 217 -5.23 -30.75 45.97
CA ASP A 217 -4.81 -31.61 44.86
C ASP A 217 -3.53 -31.11 44.19
N SER A 218 -2.55 -32.00 44.01
CA SER A 218 -1.31 -31.68 43.30
C SER A 218 -1.54 -31.66 41.79
N ILE A 219 -1.14 -30.57 41.14
CA ILE A 219 -1.08 -30.49 39.68
C ILE A 219 0.09 -31.34 39.17
N LYS A 220 -0.18 -32.15 38.15
CA LYS A 220 0.80 -32.90 37.34
C LYS A 220 0.71 -32.45 35.90
N TRP A 221 1.83 -32.00 35.36
CA TRP A 221 2.01 -31.59 33.97
C TRP A 221 2.38 -32.80 33.12
N VAL A 222 1.72 -32.95 31.97
CA VAL A 222 1.82 -34.15 31.13
C VAL A 222 2.70 -33.84 29.92
N ASP A 223 3.92 -34.36 29.96
CA ASP A 223 4.86 -34.35 28.85
C ASP A 223 4.27 -34.97 27.58
N SER A 224 4.72 -34.48 26.42
CA SER A 224 4.44 -35.08 25.12
C SER A 224 5.72 -35.14 24.26
N ASN A 225 5.57 -35.51 22.99
CA ASN A 225 6.66 -35.42 22.01
C ASN A 225 6.98 -33.98 21.61
N ASP A 226 5.99 -33.08 21.70
CA ASP A 226 6.09 -31.69 21.25
C ASP A 226 6.24 -30.69 22.41
N VAL A 227 6.08 -31.14 23.66
CA VAL A 227 6.16 -30.28 24.86
C VAL A 227 6.83 -31.02 26.02
N LYS A 228 7.76 -30.35 26.70
CA LYS A 228 8.42 -30.83 27.92
C LYS A 228 8.23 -29.87 29.07
N PHE A 229 7.91 -30.38 30.26
CA PHE A 229 7.68 -29.59 31.48
C PHE A 229 8.78 -29.79 32.52
N SER A 230 9.14 -28.71 33.20
CA SER A 230 10.13 -28.74 34.27
C SER A 230 9.86 -27.60 35.28
N PRO A 231 9.44 -27.91 36.52
CA PRO A 231 9.13 -29.24 37.06
C PRO A 231 7.83 -29.84 36.49
N SER A 232 7.70 -31.17 36.50
CA SER A 232 6.48 -31.87 36.03
C SER A 232 5.32 -31.87 37.02
N GLU A 233 5.49 -31.30 38.22
CA GLU A 233 4.45 -31.16 39.23
C GLU A 233 4.49 -29.77 39.89
N GLY A 234 3.33 -29.30 40.35
CA GLY A 234 3.17 -28.02 41.04
C GLY A 234 2.30 -27.00 40.29
N ILE A 235 1.92 -25.93 40.98
CA ILE A 235 1.09 -24.85 40.43
C ILE A 235 1.80 -24.12 39.28
N ASN A 236 3.10 -23.84 39.43
CA ASN A 236 3.91 -23.17 38.42
C ASN A 236 4.90 -24.16 37.81
N THR A 237 5.09 -24.10 36.50
CA THR A 237 6.08 -24.86 35.75
C THR A 237 6.68 -24.01 34.64
N LYS A 238 7.76 -24.49 34.04
CA LYS A 238 8.23 -24.04 32.73
C LYS A 238 8.02 -25.14 31.70
N PHE A 239 7.70 -24.75 30.47
CA PHE A 239 7.61 -25.67 29.35
C PHE A 239 8.46 -25.23 28.18
N SER A 240 8.90 -26.20 27.37
CA SER A 240 9.62 -25.96 26.13
C SER A 240 9.12 -26.83 25.00
N VAL A 241 9.47 -26.41 23.79
CA VAL A 241 9.04 -27.02 22.53
C VAL A 241 10.28 -27.33 21.66
N PRO A 242 10.32 -28.47 20.94
CA PRO A 242 11.48 -28.88 20.18
C PRO A 242 11.63 -28.06 18.89
N SER A 243 12.86 -27.89 18.40
CA SER A 243 13.12 -27.08 17.20
C SER A 243 12.62 -27.73 15.91
N SER A 244 12.31 -29.03 15.94
CA SER A 244 11.69 -29.76 14.83
C SER A 244 10.37 -29.16 14.37
N LEU A 245 9.63 -28.51 15.28
CA LEU A 245 8.38 -27.80 14.96
C LEU A 245 8.58 -26.60 14.03
N ASN A 246 9.77 -25.99 14.04
CA ASN A 246 10.09 -24.86 13.15
C ASN A 246 10.08 -25.28 11.66
N ASN A 247 10.28 -26.57 11.37
CA ASN A 247 10.26 -27.09 9.99
C ASN A 247 8.87 -27.51 9.52
N LYS A 248 7.88 -27.59 10.42
CA LYS A 248 6.49 -27.87 10.05
C LYS A 248 5.91 -26.66 9.30
N ILE A 249 5.09 -26.95 8.29
CA ILE A 249 4.45 -25.95 7.44
C ILE A 249 3.05 -25.65 8.00
N ASN A 250 2.83 -24.40 8.37
CA ASN A 250 1.52 -23.87 8.72
C ASN A 250 0.76 -23.48 7.45
N SER A 251 -0.43 -24.04 7.28
CA SER A 251 -1.35 -23.71 6.17
C SER A 251 -2.55 -22.86 6.62
N SER A 252 -2.67 -22.55 7.91
CA SER A 252 -3.77 -21.74 8.45
C SER A 252 -3.50 -20.26 8.28
N THR A 253 -4.46 -19.53 7.72
CA THR A 253 -4.46 -18.05 7.66
C THR A 253 -4.98 -17.40 8.94
N GLU A 254 -5.51 -18.18 9.89
CA GLU A 254 -6.12 -17.68 11.13
C GLU A 254 -5.22 -17.91 12.36
N LYS A 255 -4.41 -18.98 12.35
CA LYS A 255 -3.51 -19.32 13.45
C LYS A 255 -2.07 -18.98 13.09
N SER A 256 -1.45 -18.10 13.87
CA SER A 256 -0.05 -17.68 13.72
C SER A 256 0.95 -18.69 14.31
N GLY A 257 0.93 -19.94 13.85
CA GLY A 257 1.90 -20.96 14.25
C GLY A 257 1.37 -22.39 14.21
N ILE A 258 2.19 -23.34 14.64
CA ILE A 258 1.85 -24.76 14.73
C ILE A 258 1.20 -25.04 16.10
N PRO A 259 -0.03 -25.54 16.16
CA PRO A 259 -0.70 -25.80 17.43
C PRO A 259 -0.07 -26.98 18.17
N VAL A 260 0.18 -26.79 19.46
CA VAL A 260 0.58 -27.83 20.43
C VAL A 260 -0.33 -27.73 21.66
N GLN A 261 -0.51 -28.84 22.37
CA GLN A 261 -1.39 -28.91 23.53
C GLN A 261 -0.57 -29.01 24.82
N LEU A 262 -0.81 -28.09 25.74
CA LEU A 262 -0.36 -28.19 27.13
C LEU A 262 -1.41 -28.96 27.92
N ASN A 263 -1.00 -30.00 28.64
CA ASN A 263 -1.90 -30.87 29.39
C ASN A 263 -1.50 -30.92 30.86
N ALA A 264 -2.50 -30.82 31.74
CA ALA A 264 -2.30 -30.92 33.18
C ALA A 264 -3.46 -31.68 33.83
N THR A 265 -3.18 -32.32 34.96
CA THR A 265 -4.15 -33.07 35.77
C THR A 265 -4.02 -32.69 37.24
N ALA A 266 -5.13 -32.68 37.98
CA ALA A 266 -5.15 -32.48 39.43
C ALA A 266 -6.39 -33.17 40.01
N GLY A 267 -6.18 -34.19 40.86
CA GLY A 267 -7.28 -35.05 41.32
C GLY A 267 -8.03 -35.66 40.14
N ASN A 268 -9.36 -35.44 40.09
CA ASN A 268 -10.23 -35.88 38.99
C ASN A 268 -10.39 -34.83 37.89
N SER A 269 -9.73 -33.67 38.00
CA SER A 269 -9.80 -32.59 37.02
C SER A 269 -8.66 -32.70 36.01
N ASN A 270 -8.95 -32.37 34.75
CA ASN A 270 -7.97 -32.21 33.68
C ASN A 270 -8.10 -30.83 33.03
N ALA A 271 -7.03 -30.38 32.40
CA ALA A 271 -7.03 -29.17 31.61
C ALA A 271 -6.11 -29.33 30.40
N THR A 272 -6.57 -28.75 29.29
CA THR A 272 -5.82 -28.67 28.04
C THR A 272 -5.84 -27.22 27.56
N LYS A 273 -4.68 -26.72 27.13
CA LYS A 273 -4.55 -25.39 26.50
C LYS A 273 -3.75 -25.50 25.22
N GLU A 274 -4.30 -24.95 24.13
CA GLU A 274 -3.57 -24.81 22.87
C GLU A 274 -2.59 -23.64 22.94
N VAL A 275 -1.36 -23.87 22.48
CA VAL A 275 -0.32 -22.86 22.27
C VAL A 275 0.19 -22.97 20.84
N LEU A 276 0.50 -21.85 20.20
CA LEU A 276 1.02 -21.81 18.83
C LEU A 276 2.54 -21.66 18.82
N VAL A 277 3.22 -22.51 18.08
CA VAL A 277 4.68 -22.47 17.95
C VAL A 277 5.08 -21.78 16.66
N GLY A 278 5.93 -20.75 16.77
CA GLY A 278 6.63 -20.13 15.64
C GLY A 278 6.07 -18.80 15.13
N GLY A 279 4.86 -18.38 15.54
CA GLY A 279 4.38 -17.00 15.34
C GLY A 279 4.00 -16.60 13.91
N LEU A 280 4.10 -17.48 12.90
CA LEU A 280 3.87 -17.12 11.50
C LEU A 280 2.61 -17.79 10.93
N ALA A 281 1.62 -16.99 10.54
CA ALA A 281 0.42 -17.45 9.84
C ALA A 281 0.67 -17.63 8.34
N ALA A 282 -0.07 -18.53 7.70
CA ALA A 282 -0.12 -18.59 6.24
C ALA A 282 -0.78 -17.32 5.68
N LYS A 283 -0.51 -17.02 4.41
CA LYS A 283 -1.12 -15.90 3.68
C LYS A 283 -1.82 -16.41 2.43
N SER A 284 -3.03 -15.91 2.21
CA SER A 284 -3.75 -16.06 0.94
C SER A 284 -3.95 -14.67 0.36
N ILE A 285 -3.35 -14.41 -0.79
CA ILE A 285 -3.35 -13.10 -1.43
C ILE A 285 -3.70 -13.24 -2.90
N VAL A 286 -4.16 -12.14 -3.48
CA VAL A 286 -4.39 -12.07 -4.92
C VAL A 286 -3.11 -11.63 -5.61
N LYS A 287 -2.81 -12.23 -6.75
CA LYS A 287 -1.75 -11.77 -7.66
C LYS A 287 -1.83 -10.25 -7.87
N ASN A 288 -0.67 -9.59 -7.88
CA ASN A 288 -0.50 -8.13 -8.01
C ASN A 288 -0.89 -7.28 -6.80
N THR A 289 -1.25 -7.88 -5.66
CA THR A 289 -1.42 -7.14 -4.41
C THR A 289 -0.13 -7.08 -3.60
N SER A 290 0.09 -5.99 -2.88
CA SER A 290 1.13 -5.91 -1.85
C SER A 290 0.57 -6.32 -0.50
N PHE A 291 1.36 -7.03 0.30
CA PHE A 291 1.01 -7.37 1.66
C PHE A 291 2.21 -7.34 2.61
N ASN A 292 1.90 -7.20 3.89
CA ASN A 292 2.88 -7.32 4.98
C ASN A 292 2.73 -8.66 5.69
N TRP A 293 3.85 -9.30 6.00
CA TRP A 293 3.89 -10.55 6.75
C TRP A 293 4.42 -10.30 8.16
N SER A 294 3.49 -10.13 9.10
CA SER A 294 3.80 -9.94 10.53
C SER A 294 4.05 -11.27 11.23
N ILE A 295 4.73 -11.19 12.37
CA ILE A 295 5.09 -12.32 13.24
C ILE A 295 4.52 -12.04 14.62
N ASP A 296 3.65 -12.92 15.10
CA ASP A 296 3.04 -12.76 16.41
C ASP A 296 3.93 -13.34 17.53
N GLY A 297 3.73 -12.92 18.78
CA GLY A 297 4.47 -13.44 19.95
C GLY A 297 5.84 -12.80 20.21
N LEU A 298 6.30 -11.86 19.37
CA LEU A 298 7.60 -11.21 19.52
C LEU A 298 7.78 -10.46 20.86
N SER A 299 6.70 -9.86 21.40
CA SER A 299 6.74 -9.13 22.66
C SER A 299 6.98 -10.04 23.86
N ASP A 300 6.30 -11.19 23.93
CA ASP A 300 6.50 -12.17 24.99
C ASP A 300 7.87 -12.85 24.87
N PHE A 301 8.33 -13.09 23.64
CA PHE A 301 9.68 -13.61 23.41
C PHE A 301 10.77 -12.62 23.86
N LYS A 302 10.60 -11.32 23.63
CA LYS A 302 11.54 -10.28 24.10
C LYS A 302 11.72 -10.31 25.63
N LYS A 303 10.62 -10.49 26.38
CA LYS A 303 10.68 -10.61 27.86
C LYS A 303 11.54 -11.78 28.30
N ILE A 304 11.51 -12.89 27.56
CA ILE A 304 12.25 -14.12 27.88
C ILE A 304 13.73 -13.99 27.52
N ALA A 305 14.05 -13.39 26.37
CA ALA A 305 15.43 -13.13 25.99
C ALA A 305 16.13 -12.12 26.92
N GLY A 306 15.33 -11.23 27.55
CA GLY A 306 15.77 -10.27 28.54
C GLY A 306 16.33 -8.98 27.93
N ASP A 307 16.34 -7.92 28.74
CA ASP A 307 16.67 -6.55 28.31
C ASP A 307 18.14 -6.36 27.89
N ASN A 308 19.00 -7.33 28.20
CA ASN A 308 20.41 -7.31 27.80
C ASN A 308 20.63 -7.58 26.30
N VAL A 309 19.58 -8.03 25.57
CA VAL A 309 19.66 -8.24 24.12
C VAL A 309 19.26 -6.95 23.40
N THR A 310 20.28 -6.22 22.94
CA THR A 310 20.11 -4.90 22.31
C THR A 310 20.14 -4.93 20.78
N SER A 311 20.40 -6.09 20.17
CA SER A 311 20.54 -6.23 18.73
C SER A 311 20.12 -7.61 18.24
N TRP A 312 19.37 -7.62 17.15
CA TRP A 312 18.71 -8.79 16.59
C TRP A 312 18.91 -8.83 15.09
N ASN A 313 19.58 -9.85 14.59
CA ASN A 313 19.73 -10.08 13.16
C ASN A 313 18.58 -10.94 12.66
N TYR A 314 17.91 -10.53 11.61
CA TYR A 314 16.82 -11.30 11.02
C TYR A 314 17.09 -11.61 9.54
N GLN A 315 16.58 -12.75 9.08
CA GLN A 315 16.61 -13.17 7.69
C GLN A 315 15.37 -13.99 7.36
N TRP A 316 14.69 -13.62 6.29
CA TRP A 316 13.62 -14.38 5.68
C TRP A 316 14.17 -15.35 4.65
N ASN A 317 13.70 -16.59 4.71
CA ASN A 317 13.93 -17.62 3.72
C ASN A 317 12.59 -18.03 3.11
N PHE A 318 12.58 -18.15 1.80
CA PHE A 318 11.45 -18.65 1.03
C PHE A 318 11.81 -20.02 0.46
N PHE A 319 10.82 -20.92 0.39
CA PHE A 319 11.01 -22.28 -0.06
C PHE A 319 9.92 -22.67 -1.07
N ASP A 320 10.32 -23.45 -2.09
CA ASP A 320 9.37 -24.14 -2.96
C ASP A 320 8.71 -25.34 -2.22
N ALA A 321 7.77 -26.01 -2.89
CA ALA A 321 7.09 -27.17 -2.33
C ALA A 321 8.00 -28.40 -2.09
N ASN A 322 9.18 -28.44 -2.69
CA ASN A 322 10.18 -29.48 -2.45
C ASN A 322 11.12 -29.13 -1.27
N GLY A 323 10.98 -27.93 -0.71
CA GLY A 323 11.83 -27.42 0.37
C GLY A 323 13.13 -26.78 -0.12
N ASN A 324 13.30 -26.55 -1.43
CA ASN A 324 14.45 -25.84 -1.96
C ASN A 324 14.31 -24.34 -1.67
N LYS A 325 15.41 -23.70 -1.27
CA LYS A 325 15.42 -22.26 -1.00
C LYS A 325 15.30 -21.47 -2.31
N ILE A 326 14.40 -20.50 -2.33
CA ILE A 326 14.21 -19.54 -3.41
C ILE A 326 15.13 -18.34 -3.18
N THR A 327 15.87 -17.94 -4.20
CA THR A 327 16.85 -16.85 -4.15
C THR A 327 16.38 -15.58 -4.85
N ASP A 328 15.41 -15.67 -5.76
CA ASP A 328 14.80 -14.50 -6.38
C ASP A 328 13.84 -13.83 -5.39
N THR A 329 14.18 -12.60 -5.00
CA THR A 329 13.40 -11.78 -4.07
C THR A 329 12.91 -10.49 -4.72
N ASP A 330 12.79 -10.47 -6.05
CA ASP A 330 12.19 -9.34 -6.77
C ASP A 330 10.79 -9.02 -6.22
N GLY A 331 10.53 -7.74 -5.97
CA GLY A 331 9.28 -7.29 -5.34
C GLY A 331 9.21 -7.49 -3.81
N ILE A 332 10.26 -7.99 -3.15
CA ILE A 332 10.29 -8.19 -1.69
C ILE A 332 11.21 -7.16 -1.00
N LYS A 333 10.73 -6.55 0.08
CA LYS A 333 11.51 -5.63 0.94
C LYS A 333 11.65 -6.20 2.35
N ASN A 334 12.72 -5.77 3.05
CA ASN A 334 13.06 -6.23 4.40
C ASN A 334 13.26 -7.76 4.48
N VAL A 335 13.97 -8.33 3.50
CA VAL A 335 14.32 -9.77 3.52
C VAL A 335 15.31 -10.09 4.64
N SER A 336 16.22 -9.17 4.98
CA SER A 336 17.17 -9.37 6.07
C SER A 336 17.67 -8.03 6.61
N GLY A 337 18.18 -8.05 7.84
CA GLY A 337 18.84 -6.89 8.44
C GLY A 337 19.05 -7.05 9.94
N THR A 338 19.19 -5.92 10.61
CA THR A 338 19.36 -5.85 12.07
C THR A 338 18.33 -4.88 12.65
N VAL A 339 17.74 -5.24 13.78
CA VAL A 339 16.85 -4.35 14.56
C VAL A 339 17.32 -4.27 16.02
N GLN A 340 17.07 -3.14 16.65
CA GLN A 340 17.32 -2.96 18.09
C GLN A 340 16.07 -3.27 18.91
N ASN A 341 14.88 -2.95 18.39
CA ASN A 341 13.61 -3.34 18.97
C ASN A 341 12.95 -4.45 18.15
N LEU A 342 12.61 -5.57 18.79
CA LEU A 342 12.00 -6.72 18.12
C LEU A 342 10.66 -6.38 17.44
N GLU A 343 9.92 -5.42 17.99
CA GLU A 343 8.64 -4.94 17.46
C GLU A 343 8.79 -4.26 16.10
N ASP A 344 9.98 -3.78 15.72
CA ASP A 344 10.22 -3.19 14.41
C ASP A 344 9.96 -4.18 13.27
N LEU A 345 10.10 -5.49 13.53
CA LEU A 345 9.80 -6.55 12.56
C LEU A 345 8.32 -6.65 12.19
N ASN A 346 7.43 -6.00 12.94
CA ASN A 346 6.00 -5.87 12.60
C ASN A 346 5.60 -4.45 12.19
N ASN A 347 6.53 -3.49 12.30
CA ASN A 347 6.27 -2.09 12.07
C ASN A 347 7.16 -1.56 10.94
N THR A 348 8.30 -0.97 11.27
CA THR A 348 9.17 -0.25 10.33
C THR A 348 10.02 -1.17 9.44
N LYS A 349 10.23 -2.42 9.88
CA LYS A 349 11.01 -3.48 9.20
C LYS A 349 10.18 -4.72 8.91
N VAL A 350 8.86 -4.56 8.79
CA VAL A 350 7.97 -5.65 8.39
C VAL A 350 8.32 -6.18 7.00
N LEU A 351 8.25 -7.49 6.80
CA LEU A 351 8.41 -8.08 5.48
C LEU A 351 7.28 -7.60 4.58
N THR A 352 7.62 -6.93 3.49
CA THR A 352 6.65 -6.48 2.49
C THR A 352 6.90 -7.22 1.18
N VAL A 353 5.88 -7.90 0.69
CA VAL A 353 5.89 -8.58 -0.62
C VAL A 353 4.95 -7.81 -1.54
N SER A 354 5.42 -7.44 -2.73
CA SER A 354 4.68 -6.72 -3.77
C SER A 354 4.66 -7.49 -5.08
N SER A 355 4.03 -6.93 -6.11
CA SER A 355 4.12 -7.45 -7.48
C SER A 355 5.58 -7.53 -7.94
N GLY A 356 5.91 -8.55 -8.72
CA GLY A 356 7.25 -8.83 -9.22
C GLY A 356 7.40 -10.30 -9.59
N LYS A 357 8.60 -10.70 -10.03
CA LYS A 357 8.88 -12.08 -10.49
C LYS A 357 8.63 -13.13 -9.40
N PHE A 358 8.92 -12.79 -8.14
CA PHE A 358 8.61 -13.68 -7.02
C PHE A 358 7.12 -14.00 -6.94
N MET A 359 6.26 -12.99 -7.07
CA MET A 359 4.81 -13.15 -6.99
C MET A 359 4.24 -13.92 -8.19
N ASP A 360 4.80 -13.68 -9.39
CA ASP A 360 4.44 -14.42 -10.59
C ASP A 360 4.76 -15.92 -10.45
N ALA A 361 5.95 -16.25 -9.93
CA ALA A 361 6.33 -17.63 -9.70
C ALA A 361 5.50 -18.29 -8.58
N ALA A 362 5.24 -17.56 -7.50
CA ALA A 362 4.38 -18.02 -6.39
C ALA A 362 2.94 -18.29 -6.85
N TYR A 363 2.42 -17.50 -7.78
CA TYR A 363 1.13 -17.73 -8.44
C TYR A 363 1.11 -19.05 -9.22
N VAL A 364 2.08 -19.25 -10.12
CA VAL A 364 2.18 -20.50 -10.91
C VAL A 364 2.30 -21.73 -10.00
N ALA A 365 3.06 -21.60 -8.91
CA ALA A 365 3.23 -22.65 -7.92
C ALA A 365 1.92 -22.95 -7.15
N SER A 366 1.17 -21.92 -6.79
CA SER A 366 -0.13 -22.04 -6.12
C SER A 366 -1.19 -22.70 -7.01
N GLU A 367 -1.26 -22.31 -8.29
CA GLU A 367 -2.14 -22.94 -9.29
C GLU A 367 -1.84 -24.43 -9.47
N SER A 368 -0.57 -24.83 -9.28
CA SER A 368 -0.12 -26.22 -9.31
C SER A 368 -0.32 -26.95 -7.96
N ASN A 369 -1.04 -26.37 -7.01
CA ASN A 369 -1.23 -26.84 -5.63
C ASN A 369 0.09 -27.14 -4.89
N LYS A 370 1.13 -26.34 -5.19
CA LYS A 370 2.49 -26.44 -4.65
C LYS A 370 2.94 -25.05 -4.16
N PRO A 371 2.23 -24.44 -3.19
CA PRO A 371 2.49 -23.07 -2.77
C PRO A 371 3.90 -22.91 -2.22
N TYR A 372 4.43 -21.70 -2.31
CA TYR A 372 5.66 -21.34 -1.63
C TYR A 372 5.44 -21.26 -0.12
N SER A 373 6.52 -21.37 0.66
CA SER A 373 6.48 -21.13 2.10
C SER A 373 7.58 -20.16 2.53
N ALA A 374 7.33 -19.41 3.60
CA ALA A 374 8.29 -18.49 4.20
C ALA A 374 8.64 -18.90 5.63
N GLN A 375 9.84 -18.54 6.07
CA GLN A 375 10.31 -18.68 7.45
C GLN A 375 11.26 -17.52 7.77
N MET A 376 11.11 -16.93 8.96
CA MET A 376 12.10 -16.01 9.48
C MET A 376 13.07 -16.75 10.40
N ILE A 377 14.34 -16.43 10.26
CA ILE A 377 15.43 -16.78 11.17
C ILE A 377 15.83 -15.51 11.93
N LEU A 378 15.90 -15.60 13.24
CA LEU A 378 16.34 -14.56 14.15
C LEU A 378 17.61 -15.03 14.87
N THR A 379 18.65 -14.22 14.88
CA THR A 379 19.92 -14.52 15.54
C THR A 379 20.35 -13.37 16.42
N PHE A 380 20.74 -13.67 17.66
CA PHE A 380 21.17 -12.69 18.66
C PHE A 380 22.17 -13.31 19.61
N ASN A 381 22.91 -12.47 20.34
CA ASN A 381 23.94 -12.93 21.27
C ASN A 381 23.49 -12.73 22.72
N ILE A 382 23.65 -13.78 23.53
CA ILE A 382 23.53 -13.70 24.99
C ILE A 382 24.82 -14.24 25.60
N SER A 383 25.50 -13.43 26.42
CA SER A 383 26.73 -13.81 27.13
C SER A 383 27.80 -14.46 26.24
N GLY A 384 27.98 -13.94 25.02
CA GLY A 384 28.95 -14.43 24.05
C GLY A 384 28.53 -15.68 23.26
N GLN A 385 27.32 -16.22 23.49
CA GLN A 385 26.75 -17.33 22.73
C GLN A 385 25.74 -16.85 21.70
N SER A 386 25.81 -17.41 20.50
CA SER A 386 24.85 -17.12 19.42
C SER A 386 23.62 -18.00 19.57
N VAL A 387 22.47 -17.36 19.75
CA VAL A 387 21.15 -17.99 19.83
C VAL A 387 20.43 -17.77 18.51
N THR A 388 19.85 -18.83 17.96
CA THR A 388 19.04 -18.78 16.76
C THR A 388 17.62 -19.24 17.07
N VAL A 389 16.65 -18.42 16.72
CA VAL A 389 15.23 -18.74 16.79
C VAL A 389 14.65 -18.70 15.38
N LYS A 390 13.76 -19.64 15.07
CA LYS A 390 13.08 -19.68 13.78
C LYS A 390 11.58 -19.62 14.01
N THR A 391 10.88 -18.98 13.10
CA THR A 391 9.44 -19.17 13.01
C THR A 391 9.14 -20.59 12.49
N ASN A 392 7.88 -21.00 12.56
CA ASN A 392 7.40 -22.07 11.71
C ASN A 392 7.51 -21.65 10.22
N LYS A 393 7.46 -22.62 9.31
CA LYS A 393 7.21 -22.31 7.90
C LYS A 393 5.74 -21.96 7.73
N ALA A 394 5.41 -21.02 6.86
CA ALA A 394 4.02 -20.66 6.56
C ALA A 394 3.78 -20.54 5.06
N ASN A 395 2.68 -21.10 4.57
CA ASN A 395 2.35 -21.11 3.15
C ASN A 395 1.94 -19.73 2.64
N LEU A 396 2.31 -19.44 1.39
CA LEU A 396 1.84 -18.32 0.59
C LEU A 396 1.01 -18.87 -0.58
N PHE A 397 -0.31 -18.71 -0.47
CA PHE A 397 -1.25 -19.00 -1.54
C PHE A 397 -1.51 -17.73 -2.34
N VAL A 398 -1.26 -17.79 -3.64
CA VAL A 398 -1.47 -16.66 -4.55
C VAL A 398 -2.55 -17.05 -5.55
N THR A 399 -3.66 -16.31 -5.57
CA THR A 399 -4.80 -16.59 -6.45
C THR A 399 -4.84 -15.63 -7.63
N ALA A 400 -5.55 -16.02 -8.68
CA ALA A 400 -5.83 -15.13 -9.81
C ALA A 400 -6.64 -13.91 -9.36
N PRO A 401 -6.49 -12.75 -10.02
CA PRO A 401 -7.41 -11.65 -9.81
C PRO A 401 -8.83 -12.06 -10.21
N ASN A 402 -9.82 -11.65 -9.42
CA ASN A 402 -11.19 -12.17 -9.53
C ASN A 402 -12.28 -11.09 -9.53
N LYS A 403 -11.91 -9.81 -9.61
CA LYS A 403 -12.87 -8.72 -9.81
C LYS A 403 -12.81 -8.17 -11.23
N SER A 404 -13.92 -7.56 -11.63
CA SER A 404 -14.00 -6.79 -12.87
C SER A 404 -13.14 -5.54 -12.80
N VAL A 405 -12.57 -5.15 -13.94
CA VAL A 405 -11.73 -3.97 -14.06
C VAL A 405 -12.52 -2.68 -13.85
N LYS A 406 -11.81 -1.66 -13.37
CA LYS A 406 -12.37 -0.31 -13.22
C LYS A 406 -11.38 0.72 -13.73
N LEU A 407 -11.50 1.05 -15.01
CA LEU A 407 -10.61 1.99 -15.67
C LEU A 407 -11.06 3.44 -15.47
N GLN A 408 -10.09 4.34 -15.35
CA GLN A 408 -10.22 5.78 -15.50
C GLN A 408 -9.32 6.23 -16.65
N MET A 409 -9.79 7.16 -17.47
CA MET A 409 -9.08 7.66 -18.66
C MET A 409 -9.01 9.19 -18.59
N GLU A 410 -7.82 9.72 -18.82
CA GLU A 410 -7.54 11.15 -18.95
C GLU A 410 -6.91 11.38 -20.32
N ASP A 411 -7.60 12.16 -21.16
CA ASP A 411 -7.22 12.42 -22.54
C ASP A 411 -6.88 13.90 -22.70
N THR A 412 -5.77 14.18 -23.38
CA THR A 412 -5.33 15.55 -23.67
C THR A 412 -4.78 15.67 -25.08
N ILE A 413 -4.85 16.88 -25.62
CA ILE A 413 -4.40 17.24 -26.96
C ILE A 413 -3.66 18.57 -26.93
N PHE A 414 -2.53 18.64 -27.64
CA PHE A 414 -1.68 19.82 -27.71
C PHE A 414 -1.28 20.13 -29.14
N ASN A 415 -1.29 21.43 -29.50
CA ASN A 415 -0.61 21.91 -30.69
C ASN A 415 0.82 22.32 -30.31
N ARG A 416 1.80 21.52 -30.68
CA ARG A 416 3.21 21.78 -30.39
C ARG A 416 3.82 22.85 -31.29
N THR A 417 3.16 23.20 -32.40
CA THR A 417 3.54 24.34 -33.23
C THR A 417 2.91 25.65 -32.71
N TYR A 418 1.71 25.60 -32.11
CA TYR A 418 1.02 26.74 -31.50
C TYR A 418 0.72 26.51 -30.02
N VAL A 419 1.73 26.70 -29.19
CA VAL A 419 1.71 26.19 -27.79
C VAL A 419 0.60 26.76 -26.91
N ASN A 420 0.09 27.96 -27.18
CA ASN A 420 -0.95 28.62 -26.36
C ASN A 420 -2.36 28.47 -26.94
N SER A 421 -2.56 27.48 -27.79
CA SER A 421 -3.81 27.32 -28.54
C SER A 421 -4.77 26.34 -27.90
N HIS A 422 -4.71 26.10 -26.59
CA HIS A 422 -5.52 25.09 -25.93
C HIS A 422 -6.44 25.68 -24.85
N ASP A 423 -7.48 24.94 -24.49
CA ASP A 423 -8.35 25.26 -23.36
C ASP A 423 -7.70 24.85 -22.01
N ALA A 424 -8.35 25.20 -20.90
CA ALA A 424 -7.84 24.91 -19.56
C ALA A 424 -7.77 23.40 -19.24
N SER A 425 -8.60 22.57 -19.88
CA SER A 425 -8.60 21.12 -19.68
C SER A 425 -7.67 20.36 -20.64
N ASN A 426 -7.04 21.06 -21.58
CA ASN A 426 -6.23 20.49 -22.66
C ASN A 426 -6.99 19.47 -23.51
N THR A 427 -8.29 19.68 -23.74
CA THR A 427 -9.14 18.82 -24.58
C THR A 427 -9.53 19.49 -25.90
N VAL A 428 -9.31 20.80 -26.02
CA VAL A 428 -9.60 21.59 -27.22
C VAL A 428 -8.34 22.32 -27.65
N ILE A 429 -8.01 22.29 -28.95
CA ILE A 429 -7.03 23.18 -29.56
C ILE A 429 -7.65 24.05 -30.66
N ASP A 430 -7.27 25.33 -30.69
CA ASP A 430 -7.75 26.37 -31.58
C ASP A 430 -6.72 26.82 -32.61
N ASN A 431 -7.19 27.51 -33.65
CA ASN A 431 -6.37 28.16 -34.67
C ASN A 431 -5.37 27.21 -35.35
N VAL A 432 -5.77 25.97 -35.55
CA VAL A 432 -4.89 24.93 -36.08
C VAL A 432 -4.84 25.02 -37.61
N ILE A 433 -3.65 24.88 -38.20
CA ILE A 433 -3.45 24.95 -39.65
C ILE A 433 -2.72 23.71 -40.17
N SER A 434 -2.76 23.51 -41.49
CA SER A 434 -2.00 22.44 -42.14
C SER A 434 -0.50 22.57 -41.85
N GLY A 435 0.14 21.46 -41.50
CA GLY A 435 1.55 21.37 -41.13
C GLY A 435 1.82 21.50 -39.62
N ASP A 436 0.81 21.83 -38.80
CA ASP A 436 0.97 21.86 -37.35
C ASP A 436 1.29 20.45 -36.79
N SER A 437 2.15 20.43 -35.77
CA SER A 437 2.50 19.24 -35.00
C SER A 437 1.54 19.10 -33.83
N ILE A 438 0.75 18.03 -33.83
CA ILE A 438 -0.23 17.72 -32.80
C ILE A 438 0.26 16.53 -31.98
N GLU A 439 0.07 16.62 -30.67
CA GLU A 439 0.33 15.52 -29.74
C GLU A 439 -0.96 15.16 -29.00
N TYR A 440 -1.26 13.87 -28.96
CA TYR A 440 -2.38 13.27 -28.23
C TYR A 440 -1.80 12.45 -27.09
N ILE A 441 -2.20 12.73 -25.85
CA ILE A 441 -1.73 12.01 -24.68
C ILE A 441 -2.93 11.44 -23.92
N THR A 442 -2.93 10.14 -23.69
CA THR A 442 -3.97 9.43 -22.96
C THR A 442 -3.37 8.63 -21.82
N LYS A 443 -3.83 8.87 -20.60
CA LYS A 443 -3.47 8.08 -19.43
C LYS A 443 -4.64 7.21 -19.01
N VAL A 444 -4.41 5.92 -18.86
CA VAL A 444 -5.42 4.95 -18.41
C VAL A 444 -4.97 4.32 -17.10
N ASN A 445 -5.82 4.39 -16.07
CA ASN A 445 -5.56 3.85 -14.74
C ASN A 445 -6.58 2.77 -14.39
N ASN A 446 -6.14 1.58 -13.99
CA ASN A 446 -7.03 0.56 -13.44
C ASN A 446 -7.09 0.68 -11.92
N THR A 447 -8.19 1.24 -11.41
CA THR A 447 -8.35 1.54 -9.98
C THR A 447 -8.75 0.34 -9.13
N GLU A 448 -9.19 -0.77 -9.73
CA GLU A 448 -9.53 -1.98 -8.97
C GLU A 448 -8.30 -2.90 -8.87
N VAL A 449 -7.66 -2.93 -7.70
CA VAL A 449 -6.40 -3.63 -7.44
C VAL A 449 -6.48 -5.13 -7.73
N ASN A 450 -7.65 -5.76 -7.49
CA ASN A 450 -7.88 -7.18 -7.73
C ASN A 450 -8.53 -7.43 -9.11
N SER A 451 -8.02 -6.78 -10.15
CA SER A 451 -8.51 -6.95 -11.51
C SER A 451 -7.37 -6.88 -12.52
N ARG A 452 -7.64 -7.29 -13.76
CA ARG A 452 -6.72 -7.11 -14.88
C ARG A 452 -7.53 -6.97 -16.16
N LEU A 453 -7.26 -5.93 -16.93
CA LEU A 453 -7.73 -5.86 -18.32
C LEU A 453 -6.82 -6.76 -19.15
N ILE A 454 -7.40 -7.69 -19.90
CA ILE A 454 -6.68 -8.54 -20.83
C ILE A 454 -7.13 -8.26 -22.26
N ASN A 455 -6.21 -8.45 -23.21
CA ASN A 455 -6.45 -8.27 -24.66
C ASN A 455 -7.08 -6.92 -25.00
N GLY A 456 -6.67 -5.88 -24.28
CA GLY A 456 -7.14 -4.53 -24.47
C GLY A 456 -6.77 -3.98 -25.84
N LYS A 457 -7.69 -3.19 -26.39
CA LYS A 457 -7.55 -2.42 -27.61
C LYS A 457 -7.89 -0.97 -27.30
N TYR A 458 -6.98 -0.07 -27.62
CA TYR A 458 -7.22 1.37 -27.54
C TYR A 458 -7.39 1.93 -28.95
N VAL A 459 -8.45 2.70 -29.15
CA VAL A 459 -8.82 3.27 -30.44
C VAL A 459 -8.95 4.78 -30.29
N PHE A 460 -8.32 5.52 -31.21
CA PHE A 460 -8.52 6.95 -31.33
C PHE A 460 -8.48 7.36 -32.81
N ASN A 461 -9.17 8.45 -33.15
CA ASN A 461 -9.28 8.90 -34.54
C ASN A 461 -8.52 10.22 -34.76
N ILE A 462 -7.83 10.32 -35.89
CA ILE A 462 -7.20 11.56 -36.34
C ILE A 462 -7.82 12.03 -37.67
N PRO A 463 -7.71 13.32 -38.03
CA PRO A 463 -8.23 13.82 -39.29
C PRO A 463 -7.64 13.07 -40.50
N SER A 464 -8.40 12.96 -41.58
CA SER A 464 -7.94 12.30 -42.81
C SER A 464 -6.60 12.86 -43.31
N LYS A 465 -5.79 12.01 -43.96
CA LYS A 465 -4.49 12.37 -44.56
C LYS A 465 -3.40 12.84 -43.56
N THR A 466 -3.72 12.94 -42.26
CA THR A 466 -2.77 13.29 -41.21
C THR A 466 -1.64 12.27 -41.17
N LYS A 467 -0.40 12.74 -41.00
CA LYS A 467 0.78 11.86 -40.92
C LYS A 467 1.13 11.60 -39.46
N LEU A 468 0.96 10.36 -39.01
CA LEU A 468 1.50 9.92 -37.72
C LEU A 468 3.03 9.89 -37.76
N SER A 469 3.65 10.56 -36.79
CA SER A 469 5.10 10.65 -36.64
C SER A 469 5.63 9.58 -35.68
N SER A 470 4.97 9.38 -34.55
CA SER A 470 5.32 8.35 -33.56
C SER A 470 4.12 8.04 -32.66
N ILE A 471 4.08 6.82 -32.15
CA ILE A 471 3.20 6.43 -31.04
C ILE A 471 4.07 5.73 -30.01
N SER A 472 3.87 6.00 -28.72
CA SER A 472 4.55 5.31 -27.63
C SER A 472 3.59 4.87 -26.54
N LEU A 473 3.93 3.77 -25.86
CA LEU A 473 3.25 3.22 -24.68
C LEU A 473 4.26 3.15 -23.53
N ASP A 474 3.98 3.87 -22.45
CA ASP A 474 4.86 4.02 -21.28
C ASP A 474 6.30 4.42 -21.67
N GLY A 475 6.42 5.31 -22.67
CA GLY A 475 7.68 5.79 -23.21
C GLY A 475 8.35 4.87 -24.25
N ASN A 476 7.80 3.68 -24.51
CA ASN A 476 8.33 2.76 -25.52
C ASN A 476 7.64 2.99 -26.87
N THR A 477 8.41 3.29 -27.92
CA THR A 477 7.88 3.50 -29.28
C THR A 477 7.23 2.22 -29.83
N LEU A 478 6.05 2.37 -30.42
CA LEU A 478 5.27 1.30 -31.02
C LEU A 478 5.50 1.21 -32.53
N ASN A 479 5.36 0.00 -33.09
CA ASN A 479 5.56 -0.31 -34.49
C ASN A 479 4.25 -0.55 -35.24
N LEU A 480 4.14 0.00 -36.45
CA LEU A 480 2.98 -0.18 -37.32
C LEU A 480 2.87 -1.65 -37.78
N GLY A 481 1.65 -2.19 -37.78
CA GLY A 481 1.33 -3.55 -38.22
C GLY A 481 1.56 -4.64 -37.16
N THR A 482 2.27 -4.33 -36.08
CA THR A 482 2.53 -5.26 -34.96
C THR A 482 1.87 -4.78 -33.67
N ASP A 483 2.20 -3.57 -33.23
CA ASP A 483 1.68 -2.99 -31.99
C ASP A 483 0.38 -2.21 -32.24
N TYR A 484 0.30 -1.52 -33.38
CA TYR A 484 -0.88 -0.74 -33.78
C TYR A 484 -1.18 -0.85 -35.29
N THR A 485 -2.41 -0.51 -35.66
CA THR A 485 -2.88 -0.45 -37.04
C THR A 485 -3.52 0.90 -37.33
N VAL A 486 -3.52 1.29 -38.61
CA VAL A 486 -4.17 2.52 -39.10
C VAL A 486 -5.15 2.13 -40.18
N GLN A 487 -6.40 2.57 -40.04
CA GLN A 487 -7.47 2.36 -41.02
C GLN A 487 -8.00 3.71 -41.51
N ASP A 488 -8.03 3.91 -42.83
CA ASP A 488 -8.60 5.11 -43.43
C ASP A 488 -10.10 4.94 -43.68
N HIS A 489 -10.89 5.93 -43.23
CA HIS A 489 -12.34 6.00 -43.40
C HIS A 489 -12.76 7.19 -44.29
N GLY A 490 -11.84 7.77 -45.04
CA GLY A 490 -12.06 8.90 -45.94
C GLY A 490 -12.05 10.24 -45.20
N ALA A 491 -12.93 10.43 -44.22
CA ALA A 491 -13.02 11.67 -43.44
C ALA A 491 -12.04 11.70 -42.24
N TYR A 492 -11.62 10.53 -41.76
CA TYR A 492 -10.71 10.35 -40.64
C TYR A 492 -9.93 9.05 -40.77
N GLN A 493 -8.85 8.93 -40.02
CA GLN A 493 -8.09 7.68 -39.84
C GLN A 493 -8.31 7.18 -38.42
N SER A 494 -8.58 5.88 -38.27
CA SER A 494 -8.69 5.21 -36.97
C SER A 494 -7.40 4.48 -36.64
N ILE A 495 -6.87 4.73 -35.45
CA ILE A 495 -5.64 4.13 -34.94
C ILE A 495 -6.05 3.14 -33.87
N THR A 496 -5.72 1.86 -34.05
CA THR A 496 -6.00 0.82 -33.06
C THR A 496 -4.70 0.24 -32.52
N ILE A 497 -4.44 0.45 -31.24
CA ILE A 497 -3.36 -0.15 -30.47
C ILE A 497 -3.89 -1.43 -29.82
N THR A 498 -3.15 -2.53 -29.89
CA THR A 498 -3.63 -3.85 -29.45
C THR A 498 -2.78 -4.46 -28.34
N HIS A 499 -3.22 -5.59 -27.78
CA HIS A 499 -2.51 -6.36 -26.76
C HIS A 499 -2.23 -5.60 -25.45
N LEU A 500 -3.08 -4.63 -25.11
CA LEU A 500 -2.96 -3.88 -23.86
C LEU A 500 -3.40 -4.75 -22.68
N ASN A 501 -2.51 -4.90 -21.69
CA ASN A 501 -2.83 -5.53 -20.43
C ASN A 501 -2.63 -4.51 -19.30
N ILE A 502 -3.67 -4.27 -18.49
CA ILE A 502 -3.62 -3.27 -17.42
C ILE A 502 -3.98 -3.94 -16.10
N ASP A 503 -2.96 -4.23 -15.31
CA ASP A 503 -3.12 -4.80 -13.97
C ASP A 503 -3.77 -3.79 -13.01
N GLY A 504 -4.52 -4.30 -12.04
CA GLY A 504 -5.14 -3.50 -10.99
C GLY A 504 -4.11 -2.69 -10.21
N GLY A 505 -4.45 -1.43 -9.91
CA GLY A 505 -3.56 -0.47 -9.26
C GLY A 505 -2.47 0.10 -10.17
N SER A 506 -2.44 -0.27 -11.44
CA SER A 506 -1.44 0.20 -12.41
C SER A 506 -2.03 1.19 -13.41
N SER A 507 -1.16 2.00 -14.02
CA SER A 507 -1.53 2.93 -15.09
C SER A 507 -0.63 2.77 -16.30
N ILE A 508 -1.18 2.99 -17.48
CA ILE A 508 -0.44 3.12 -18.74
C ILE A 508 -0.61 4.53 -19.30
N THR A 509 0.38 5.00 -20.06
CA THR A 509 0.37 6.27 -20.78
C THR A 509 0.64 6.06 -22.26
N LEU A 510 -0.24 6.58 -23.10
CA LEU A 510 -0.14 6.59 -24.55
C LEU A 510 0.18 8.01 -25.02
N ASP A 511 1.17 8.16 -25.88
CA ASP A 511 1.57 9.43 -26.50
C ASP A 511 1.69 9.22 -28.01
N ALA A 512 0.86 9.92 -28.78
CA ALA A 512 0.86 9.90 -30.23
C ALA A 512 1.14 11.30 -30.78
N LYS A 513 2.12 11.40 -31.67
CA LYS A 513 2.53 12.63 -32.35
C LYS A 513 2.19 12.54 -33.82
N ALA A 514 1.60 13.60 -34.37
CA ALA A 514 1.16 13.64 -35.74
C ALA A 514 1.36 15.03 -36.37
N THR A 515 1.57 15.08 -37.67
CA THR A 515 1.57 16.31 -38.46
C THR A 515 0.28 16.39 -39.25
N LEU A 516 -0.51 17.43 -38.99
CA LEU A 516 -1.77 17.66 -39.68
C LEU A 516 -1.54 17.96 -41.16
N SER A 517 -2.33 17.31 -42.00
CA SER A 517 -2.55 17.71 -43.39
C SER A 517 -3.81 18.56 -43.48
N ALA A 518 -3.88 19.52 -44.41
CA ALA A 518 -5.07 20.31 -44.66
C ALA A 518 -6.32 19.42 -44.76
N ALA A 519 -7.26 19.61 -43.84
CA ALA A 519 -8.61 19.10 -43.99
C ALA A 519 -9.31 20.06 -44.96
N ASP A 520 -9.55 19.61 -46.19
CA ASP A 520 -10.18 20.41 -47.23
C ASP A 520 -11.54 20.95 -46.71
N ASN A 521 -11.56 22.24 -46.33
CA ASN A 521 -12.74 23.01 -45.90
C ASN A 521 -13.45 22.62 -44.58
N ALA A 522 -12.83 21.87 -43.68
CA ALA A 522 -13.42 21.59 -42.36
C ALA A 522 -13.17 22.74 -41.37
N ASP A 523 -14.19 23.18 -40.63
CA ASP A 523 -14.04 24.19 -39.56
C ASP A 523 -13.54 23.57 -38.24
N SER A 524 -13.84 22.29 -37.98
CA SER A 524 -13.33 21.56 -36.81
C SER A 524 -13.34 20.05 -37.00
N PHE A 525 -12.60 19.35 -36.15
CA PHE A 525 -12.59 17.90 -36.00
C PHE A 525 -12.81 17.53 -34.53
N THR A 526 -13.61 16.51 -34.24
CA THR A 526 -13.84 16.02 -32.88
C THR A 526 -13.74 14.50 -32.88
N MET A 527 -13.11 13.96 -31.84
CA MET A 527 -12.98 12.51 -31.64
C MET A 527 -13.12 12.17 -30.16
N THR A 528 -13.48 10.92 -29.87
CA THR A 528 -13.54 10.41 -28.50
C THR A 528 -12.75 9.09 -28.49
N PRO A 529 -11.62 9.03 -27.78
CA PRO A 529 -10.89 7.79 -27.65
C PRO A 529 -11.70 6.72 -26.90
N GLU A 530 -11.30 5.47 -27.07
CA GLU A 530 -11.98 4.34 -26.48
C GLU A 530 -10.99 3.24 -26.13
N ILE A 531 -11.20 2.58 -25.00
CA ILE A 531 -10.54 1.31 -24.68
C ILE A 531 -11.57 0.20 -24.50
N LYS A 532 -11.33 -0.94 -25.14
CA LYS A 532 -12.12 -2.17 -25.05
C LYS A 532 -11.22 -3.35 -24.71
N GLY A 533 -11.68 -4.28 -23.90
CA GLY A 533 -10.94 -5.51 -23.61
C GLY A 533 -11.80 -6.49 -22.84
N ASN A 534 -11.16 -7.41 -22.12
CA ASN A 534 -11.86 -8.39 -21.30
C ASN A 534 -11.41 -8.33 -19.84
N ASN A 535 -12.33 -8.65 -18.95
CA ASN A 535 -12.02 -9.09 -17.59
C ASN A 535 -11.42 -10.50 -17.65
N ILE A 536 -10.85 -10.96 -16.53
CA ILE A 536 -10.26 -12.31 -16.41
C ILE A 536 -11.31 -13.41 -16.62
N ASP A 537 -12.56 -13.17 -16.24
CA ASP A 537 -13.67 -14.10 -16.48
C ASP A 537 -14.14 -14.15 -17.95
N GLY A 538 -13.49 -13.39 -18.84
CA GLY A 538 -13.80 -13.28 -20.26
C GLY A 538 -14.88 -12.25 -20.59
N SER A 539 -15.61 -11.72 -19.60
CA SER A 539 -16.62 -10.69 -19.84
C SER A 539 -15.98 -9.43 -20.44
N THR A 540 -16.68 -8.79 -21.37
CA THR A 540 -16.15 -7.61 -22.07
C THR A 540 -16.22 -6.37 -21.20
N TYR A 541 -15.19 -5.53 -21.27
CA TYR A 541 -15.16 -4.20 -20.65
C TYR A 541 -14.91 -3.14 -21.73
N GLN A 542 -15.53 -1.98 -21.56
CA GLN A 542 -15.41 -0.85 -22.46
C GLN A 542 -15.45 0.45 -21.66
N LEU A 543 -14.58 1.40 -22.01
CA LEU A 543 -14.59 2.75 -21.47
C LEU A 543 -14.36 3.74 -22.62
N MET A 544 -15.23 4.74 -22.71
CA MET A 544 -15.05 5.90 -23.58
C MET A 544 -14.28 6.98 -22.83
N GLY A 545 -13.33 7.61 -23.51
CA GLY A 545 -12.56 8.74 -22.99
C GLY A 545 -13.31 10.07 -23.06
N THR A 546 -12.55 11.14 -22.87
CA THR A 546 -13.04 12.52 -23.05
C THR A 546 -12.95 12.92 -24.53
N ALA A 547 -13.92 13.69 -25.03
CA ALA A 547 -13.88 14.17 -26.40
C ALA A 547 -12.75 15.20 -26.59
N LEU A 548 -11.91 14.99 -27.62
CA LEU A 548 -10.85 15.88 -28.04
C LEU A 548 -11.27 16.64 -29.29
N LYS A 549 -11.02 17.96 -29.33
CA LYS A 549 -11.46 18.85 -30.41
C LYS A 549 -10.31 19.65 -31.01
N ILE A 550 -10.32 19.78 -32.33
CA ILE A 550 -9.42 20.62 -33.12
C ILE A 550 -10.28 21.64 -33.87
N ASN A 551 -10.09 22.94 -33.62
CA ASN A 551 -10.72 24.01 -34.39
C ASN A 551 -9.70 24.58 -35.38
N TYR A 552 -10.05 24.54 -36.66
CA TYR A 552 -9.15 24.94 -37.74
C TYR A 552 -9.23 26.45 -37.99
N SER A 553 -8.12 27.04 -38.45
CA SER A 553 -8.08 28.39 -39.00
C SER A 553 -7.81 28.35 -40.50
N LYS A 554 -8.49 29.22 -41.24
CA LYS A 554 -8.27 29.40 -42.70
C LYS A 554 -6.93 30.07 -43.00
N ASN A 555 -6.35 30.76 -42.01
CA ASN A 555 -5.09 31.50 -42.12
C ASN A 555 -4.99 32.36 -43.40
N LEU A 556 -6.02 33.15 -43.68
CA LEU A 556 -6.20 33.84 -44.96
C LEU A 556 -6.47 35.34 -44.74
N LEU A 557 -5.87 36.18 -45.59
CA LEU A 557 -6.26 37.58 -45.80
C LEU A 557 -6.72 37.74 -47.24
N ALA A 558 -8.02 37.97 -47.45
CA ALA A 558 -8.61 38.11 -48.79
C ALA A 558 -9.06 39.55 -49.04
N LEU A 559 -8.66 40.08 -50.21
CA LEU A 559 -9.02 41.41 -50.71
C LEU A 559 -10.05 41.27 -51.84
N SER A 560 -11.15 42.00 -51.78
CA SER A 560 -12.22 41.99 -52.79
C SER A 560 -12.62 43.42 -53.15
N PRO A 561 -11.93 44.04 -54.13
CA PRO A 561 -12.18 45.42 -54.54
C PRO A 561 -13.48 45.57 -55.32
N THR A 562 -14.12 46.73 -55.18
CA THR A 562 -15.31 47.15 -55.94
C THR A 562 -14.90 48.11 -57.06
N ASN A 563 -15.55 48.05 -58.22
CA ASN A 563 -15.35 49.04 -59.29
C ASN A 563 -15.76 50.44 -58.81
N ILE A 564 -14.90 51.43 -59.03
CA ILE A 564 -15.16 52.84 -58.72
C ILE A 564 -15.60 53.56 -59.99
N ASP A 565 -16.80 54.14 -59.94
CA ASP A 565 -17.36 54.93 -61.03
C ASP A 565 -17.37 56.42 -60.65
N PHE A 566 -17.04 57.27 -61.62
CA PHE A 566 -17.11 58.72 -61.49
C PHE A 566 -18.34 59.29 -62.20
N GLY A 567 -19.08 58.51 -62.99
CA GLY A 567 -20.26 58.96 -63.72
C GLY A 567 -19.92 59.75 -64.99
N GLY A 568 -20.96 60.26 -65.66
CA GLY A 568 -20.82 61.09 -66.86
C GLY A 568 -20.60 62.56 -66.54
N HIS A 569 -19.51 63.15 -67.05
CA HIS A 569 -19.16 64.56 -66.79
C HIS A 569 -18.88 65.34 -68.05
N ARG A 570 -19.29 66.61 -68.04
CA ARG A 570 -18.80 67.59 -69.02
C ARG A 570 -17.51 68.18 -68.48
N PHE A 571 -16.38 67.83 -69.10
CA PHE A 571 -15.09 68.41 -68.75
C PHE A 571 -14.98 69.84 -69.25
N VAL A 572 -14.40 70.69 -68.41
CA VAL A 572 -14.14 72.11 -68.66
C VAL A 572 -12.64 72.36 -68.64
N ASN A 573 -12.12 73.31 -69.43
CA ASN A 573 -10.69 73.61 -69.52
C ASN A 573 -10.15 74.41 -68.31
N HIS A 574 -10.52 74.02 -67.09
CA HIS A 574 -10.01 74.53 -65.81
C HIS A 574 -10.08 73.43 -64.73
N ASP A 575 -9.50 73.69 -63.56
CA ASP A 575 -9.44 72.72 -62.47
C ASP A 575 -10.83 72.21 -62.04
N GLN A 576 -11.06 70.91 -62.23
CA GLN A 576 -12.29 70.22 -61.88
C GLN A 576 -11.99 69.01 -60.99
N ILE A 577 -12.66 68.91 -59.84
CA ILE A 577 -12.64 67.73 -58.96
C ILE A 577 -13.97 67.03 -59.06
N ILE A 578 -13.93 65.75 -59.42
CA ILE A 578 -15.10 64.89 -59.61
C ILE A 578 -15.10 63.82 -58.51
N ASN A 579 -16.20 63.77 -57.75
CA ASN A 579 -16.41 62.76 -56.72
C ASN A 579 -16.86 61.44 -57.35
N ARG A 580 -16.64 60.34 -56.62
CA ARG A 580 -17.18 59.01 -56.97
C ARG A 580 -18.71 58.98 -56.84
N GLU A 581 -19.33 58.08 -57.58
CA GLU A 581 -20.74 57.74 -57.43
C GLU A 581 -21.05 57.11 -56.06
N ALA A 582 -22.32 57.21 -55.64
CA ALA A 582 -22.77 56.80 -54.30
C ALA A 582 -22.52 55.31 -53.97
N THR A 583 -22.39 54.45 -54.98
CA THR A 583 -22.13 53.01 -54.85
C THR A 583 -20.79 52.68 -54.19
N THR A 584 -19.85 53.64 -54.17
CA THR A 584 -18.52 53.50 -53.55
C THR A 584 -18.25 54.59 -52.51
N ASN A 585 -19.32 55.17 -51.95
CA ASN A 585 -19.28 56.07 -50.81
C ASN A 585 -19.89 55.40 -49.58
N ALA A 586 -19.45 55.81 -48.39
CA ALA A 586 -19.95 55.35 -47.10
C ALA A 586 -21.50 55.34 -47.09
N PRO A 587 -22.13 54.23 -46.64
CA PRO A 587 -21.54 53.10 -45.91
C PRO A 587 -20.94 51.98 -46.79
N ASN A 588 -20.93 52.12 -48.11
CA ASN A 588 -20.44 51.08 -49.02
C ASN A 588 -18.90 51.05 -49.06
N SER A 589 -18.31 49.86 -49.04
CA SER A 589 -16.86 49.66 -49.10
C SER A 589 -16.32 49.72 -50.52
N VAL A 590 -15.18 50.38 -50.70
CA VAL A 590 -14.40 50.34 -51.95
C VAL A 590 -13.53 49.10 -52.04
N LEU A 591 -13.17 48.53 -50.89
CA LEU A 591 -12.42 47.27 -50.78
C LEU A 591 -12.94 46.48 -49.58
N ASN A 592 -13.58 45.35 -49.86
CA ASN A 592 -13.97 44.38 -48.83
C ASN A 592 -12.76 43.54 -48.43
N ILE A 593 -12.55 43.38 -47.12
CA ILE A 593 -11.43 42.60 -46.58
C ILE A 593 -11.97 41.54 -45.62
N THR A 594 -11.56 40.29 -45.85
CA THR A 594 -11.77 39.19 -44.91
C THR A 594 -10.43 38.81 -44.29
N ASP A 595 -10.22 39.16 -43.02
CA ASP A 595 -9.02 38.83 -42.26
C ASP A 595 -9.26 37.65 -41.31
N ALA A 596 -8.93 36.44 -41.77
CA ALA A 596 -8.99 35.18 -41.04
C ALA A 596 -7.57 34.61 -40.80
N ARG A 597 -6.55 35.47 -40.73
CA ARG A 597 -5.18 35.07 -40.42
C ARG A 597 -5.08 34.50 -39.02
N ARG A 598 -4.22 33.50 -38.83
CA ARG A 598 -3.92 32.96 -37.49
C ARG A 598 -3.10 33.94 -36.64
N ASN A 599 -2.15 34.63 -37.28
CA ASN A 599 -1.34 35.65 -36.63
C ASN A 599 -1.64 37.01 -37.28
N HIS A 600 -2.18 37.94 -36.50
CA HIS A 600 -2.50 39.30 -36.94
C HIS A 600 -1.26 40.20 -36.85
N LEU A 601 -0.24 39.88 -37.68
CA LEU A 601 0.90 40.78 -37.87
C LEU A 601 0.45 42.09 -38.52
N PRO A 602 1.14 43.22 -38.25
CA PRO A 602 0.86 44.51 -38.88
C PRO A 602 0.76 44.41 -40.40
N VAL A 603 -0.26 45.05 -40.99
CA VAL A 603 -0.48 45.08 -42.44
C VAL A 603 -0.56 46.51 -42.90
N LYS A 604 0.17 46.82 -43.97
CA LYS A 604 0.00 48.05 -44.75
C LYS A 604 -0.78 47.75 -46.00
N LEU A 605 -1.75 48.60 -46.30
CA LEU A 605 -2.63 48.47 -47.45
C LEU A 605 -2.33 49.61 -48.43
N PHE A 606 -2.08 49.25 -49.69
CA PHE A 606 -1.72 50.17 -50.74
C PHE A 606 -2.72 50.13 -51.89
N VAL A 607 -2.87 51.26 -52.58
CA VAL A 607 -3.57 51.37 -53.85
C VAL A 607 -2.67 52.04 -54.89
N ASN A 608 -2.65 51.48 -56.10
CA ASN A 608 -1.89 52.03 -57.22
C ASN A 608 -2.76 52.10 -58.47
N GLN A 609 -2.60 53.16 -59.27
CA GLN A 609 -3.18 53.23 -60.61
C GLN A 609 -2.18 52.66 -61.61
N ASN A 610 -2.57 51.60 -62.34
CA ASN A 610 -1.65 50.88 -63.22
C ASN A 610 -1.34 51.63 -64.53
N GLY A 611 -2.12 52.65 -64.87
CA GLY A 611 -1.92 53.45 -66.07
C GLY A 611 -2.98 54.55 -66.20
N PRO A 612 -2.85 55.48 -67.15
CA PRO A 612 -3.82 56.55 -67.30
C PRO A 612 -5.19 56.01 -67.74
N PHE A 613 -6.23 56.84 -67.59
CA PHE A 613 -7.55 56.52 -68.13
C PHE A 613 -7.50 56.46 -69.66
N LYS A 614 -7.94 55.34 -70.24
CA LYS A 614 -7.97 55.09 -71.68
C LYS A 614 -9.40 55.06 -72.20
N LEU A 615 -9.62 55.65 -73.37
CA LEU A 615 -10.92 55.57 -74.05
C LEU A 615 -11.15 54.13 -74.50
N LEU A 616 -12.31 53.55 -74.18
CA LEU A 616 -12.60 52.15 -74.49
C LEU A 616 -12.66 51.86 -75.99
N SER A 617 -13.08 52.84 -76.80
CA SER A 617 -13.13 52.72 -78.26
C SER A 617 -11.79 52.98 -78.96
N ASP A 618 -10.83 53.62 -78.29
CA ASP A 618 -9.47 53.86 -78.81
C ASP A 618 -8.46 54.00 -77.66
N LEU A 619 -7.69 52.93 -77.42
CA LEU A 619 -6.72 52.87 -76.32
C LEU A 619 -5.52 53.83 -76.48
N ASN A 620 -5.36 54.47 -77.64
CA ASN A 620 -4.35 55.53 -77.81
C ASN A 620 -4.79 56.86 -77.20
N VAL A 621 -6.09 57.07 -77.03
CA VAL A 621 -6.65 58.29 -76.44
C VAL A 621 -6.61 58.18 -74.92
N VAL A 622 -5.95 59.15 -74.29
CA VAL A 622 -5.82 59.27 -72.83
C VAL A 622 -6.73 60.38 -72.33
N LEU A 623 -7.50 60.13 -71.27
CA LEU A 623 -8.21 61.20 -70.58
C LEU A 623 -7.17 62.10 -69.89
N PRO A 624 -7.17 63.43 -70.14
CA PRO A 624 -6.31 64.40 -69.46
C PRO A 624 -6.71 64.62 -67.98
N SER A 625 -6.70 63.56 -67.19
CA SER A 625 -7.11 63.52 -65.79
C SER A 625 -6.30 62.52 -65.00
N GLN A 626 -6.24 62.72 -63.68
CA GLN A 626 -5.51 61.88 -62.75
C GLN A 626 -6.36 61.55 -61.52
N LEU A 627 -6.08 60.40 -60.90
CA LEU A 627 -6.65 60.05 -59.62
C LEU A 627 -5.85 60.70 -58.49
N ARG A 628 -6.57 61.33 -57.57
CA ARG A 628 -6.04 61.89 -56.33
C ARG A 628 -6.73 61.23 -55.14
N LEU A 629 -5.97 60.69 -54.20
CA LEU A 629 -6.48 60.19 -52.92
C LEU A 629 -6.57 61.35 -51.94
N TYR A 630 -7.77 61.69 -51.50
CA TYR A 630 -8.03 62.74 -50.52
C TYR A 630 -8.16 62.17 -49.10
N GLN A 631 -7.42 62.73 -48.15
CA GLN A 631 -7.51 62.43 -46.72
C GLN A 631 -7.28 63.72 -45.92
N ASN A 632 -8.17 64.04 -44.97
CA ASN A 632 -8.04 65.22 -44.09
C ASN A 632 -7.74 66.53 -44.84
N ASN A 633 -8.49 66.81 -45.92
CA ASN A 633 -8.32 67.98 -46.81
C ASN A 633 -6.97 68.09 -47.55
N SER A 634 -6.09 67.08 -47.46
CA SER A 634 -4.88 66.95 -48.27
C SER A 634 -5.06 65.87 -49.33
N PHE A 635 -4.22 65.88 -50.37
CA PHE A 635 -4.26 64.83 -51.40
C PHE A 635 -2.88 64.33 -51.82
N VAL A 636 -2.85 63.09 -52.29
CA VAL A 636 -1.70 62.46 -52.98
C VAL A 636 -2.16 61.96 -54.35
N THR A 637 -1.35 62.15 -55.39
CA THR A 637 -1.61 61.64 -56.74
C THR A 637 -1.23 60.17 -56.84
N LEU A 638 -1.98 59.39 -57.63
CA LEU A 638 -1.71 57.96 -57.86
C LEU A 638 -0.80 57.74 -59.09
N ASP A 639 0.03 58.71 -59.46
CA ASP A 639 0.89 58.64 -60.62
C ASP A 639 2.11 57.72 -60.39
N ASN A 640 1.96 56.48 -60.83
CA ASN A 640 2.98 55.43 -60.96
C ASN A 640 3.57 54.85 -59.67
N ASN A 641 3.18 55.33 -58.47
CA ASN A 641 3.63 54.77 -57.19
C ASN A 641 2.46 54.31 -56.31
N PRO A 642 2.56 53.15 -55.64
CA PRO A 642 1.57 52.71 -54.66
C PRO A 642 1.46 53.71 -53.49
N VAL A 643 0.23 54.12 -53.18
CA VAL A 643 -0.08 55.02 -52.07
C VAL A 643 -0.65 54.20 -50.91
N GLU A 644 -0.07 54.38 -49.72
CA GLU A 644 -0.58 53.75 -48.50
C GLU A 644 -1.92 54.37 -48.10
N ILE A 645 -2.90 53.53 -47.79
CA ILE A 645 -4.25 53.96 -47.41
C ILE A 645 -4.61 53.61 -45.96
N ALA A 646 -3.96 52.60 -45.38
CA ALA A 646 -4.17 52.15 -44.01
C ALA A 646 -3.02 51.28 -43.52
N GLU A 647 -2.75 51.34 -42.22
CA GLU A 647 -1.84 50.46 -41.50
C GLU A 647 -2.55 49.89 -40.26
N THR A 648 -2.36 48.60 -39.97
CA THR A 648 -2.84 47.96 -38.73
C THR A 648 -1.70 47.73 -37.75
N LYS A 649 -2.00 47.70 -36.45
CA LYS A 649 -1.02 47.28 -35.44
C LYS A 649 -1.05 45.77 -35.26
N SER A 650 -0.06 45.25 -34.54
CA SER A 650 -0.03 43.83 -34.17
C SER A 650 -1.24 43.49 -33.30
N GLY A 651 -1.94 42.40 -33.64
CA GLY A 651 -3.18 41.98 -33.00
C GLY A 651 -4.46 42.51 -33.65
N ASP A 652 -4.37 43.54 -34.50
CA ASP A 652 -5.54 44.12 -35.15
C ASP A 652 -5.97 43.33 -36.40
N GLN A 653 -7.28 43.20 -36.58
CA GLN A 653 -7.85 42.75 -37.85
C GLN A 653 -7.82 43.87 -38.89
N VAL A 654 -7.48 43.52 -40.13
CA VAL A 654 -7.56 44.45 -41.26
C VAL A 654 -9.04 44.70 -41.60
N LYS A 655 -9.45 45.97 -41.49
CA LYS A 655 -10.83 46.40 -41.78
C LYS A 655 -11.00 46.71 -43.27
N SER A 656 -12.21 46.46 -43.79
CA SER A 656 -12.62 46.92 -45.12
C SER A 656 -12.46 48.45 -45.26
N VAL A 657 -12.11 48.90 -46.46
CA VAL A 657 -11.91 50.32 -46.76
C VAL A 657 -13.24 50.94 -47.15
N ILE A 658 -13.65 51.97 -46.40
CA ILE A 658 -14.87 52.73 -46.62
C ILE A 658 -14.48 54.21 -46.62
N TRP A 659 -14.88 54.94 -47.66
CA TRP A 659 -14.60 56.37 -47.79
C TRP A 659 -15.89 57.17 -47.83
N THR A 660 -15.93 58.31 -47.15
CA THR A 660 -17.02 59.28 -47.29
C THR A 660 -16.97 59.93 -48.68
N LYS A 661 -18.02 60.67 -49.08
CA LYS A 661 -18.04 61.39 -50.36
C LYS A 661 -16.84 62.34 -50.53
N ASP A 662 -16.39 62.93 -49.43
CA ASP A 662 -15.34 63.94 -49.45
C ASP A 662 -13.92 63.39 -49.29
N GLU A 663 -13.78 62.11 -48.92
CA GLU A 663 -12.51 61.41 -48.74
C GLU A 663 -12.28 60.35 -49.83
N GLY A 664 -11.08 59.78 -49.93
CA GLY A 664 -10.75 58.72 -50.87
C GLY A 664 -10.40 59.21 -52.29
N LEU A 665 -10.43 58.31 -53.27
CA LEU A 665 -10.11 58.62 -54.67
C LEU A 665 -11.10 59.58 -55.32
N LYS A 666 -10.62 60.68 -55.86
CA LYS A 666 -11.37 61.62 -56.70
C LYS A 666 -10.65 61.80 -58.03
N LEU A 667 -11.41 62.03 -59.09
CA LEU A 667 -10.87 62.32 -60.41
C LEU A 667 -10.61 63.83 -60.49
N TYR A 668 -9.37 64.21 -60.75
CA TYR A 668 -9.00 65.59 -61.00
C TYR A 668 -8.66 65.79 -62.47
N SER A 669 -9.26 66.79 -63.08
CA SER A 669 -9.07 67.15 -64.48
C SER A 669 -8.64 68.60 -64.60
N ASN A 670 -7.60 68.85 -65.40
CA ASN A 670 -7.08 70.19 -65.70
C ASN A 670 -6.48 70.30 -67.11
N GLY A 671 -6.76 69.32 -67.98
CA GLY A 671 -6.26 69.30 -69.35
C GLY A 671 -7.15 70.02 -70.36
N THR A 672 -6.79 69.89 -71.62
CA THR A 672 -7.54 70.37 -72.79
C THR A 672 -7.77 69.21 -73.77
N ASN A 673 -8.69 69.36 -74.72
CA ASN A 673 -9.00 68.38 -75.78
C ASN A 673 -9.62 67.04 -75.28
N PHE A 674 -10.66 67.13 -74.45
CA PHE A 674 -11.43 65.95 -74.02
C PHE A 674 -12.22 65.35 -75.19
N MET A 675 -11.98 64.08 -75.53
CA MET A 675 -12.81 63.35 -76.47
C MET A 675 -14.02 62.73 -75.73
N PRO A 676 -15.23 62.76 -76.32
CA PRO A 676 -16.39 62.12 -75.71
C PRO A 676 -16.29 60.60 -75.79
N GLY A 677 -16.67 59.92 -74.71
CA GLY A 677 -16.77 58.47 -74.62
C GLY A 677 -16.46 57.93 -73.23
N ASP A 678 -16.41 56.60 -73.12
CA ASP A 678 -16.19 55.91 -71.85
C ASP A 678 -14.70 55.66 -71.62
N TYR A 679 -14.19 56.06 -70.45
CA TYR A 679 -12.79 55.91 -70.09
C TYR A 679 -12.62 54.98 -68.90
N GLN A 680 -11.58 54.15 -68.93
CA GLN A 680 -11.28 53.23 -67.83
C GLN A 680 -9.79 53.19 -67.50
N THR A 681 -9.50 52.85 -66.24
CA THR A 681 -8.17 52.50 -65.74
C THR A 681 -8.30 51.34 -64.75
N THR A 682 -7.18 50.71 -64.40
CA THR A 682 -7.11 49.61 -63.43
C THR A 682 -6.40 50.06 -62.17
N LEU A 683 -7.03 49.78 -61.02
CA LEU A 683 -6.41 49.93 -59.71
C LEU A 683 -5.90 48.58 -59.21
N THR A 684 -4.69 48.55 -58.69
CA THR A 684 -4.15 47.40 -57.96
C THR A 684 -4.16 47.70 -56.47
N TRP A 685 -4.70 46.75 -55.69
CA TRP A 685 -4.70 46.81 -54.23
C TRP A 685 -3.73 45.75 -53.70
N THR A 686 -2.84 46.16 -52.81
CA THR A 686 -1.81 45.27 -52.24
C THR A 686 -1.83 45.39 -50.73
N ALA A 687 -1.88 44.25 -50.04
CA ALA A 687 -1.64 44.17 -48.60
C ALA A 687 -0.25 43.57 -48.37
N THR A 688 0.61 44.30 -47.66
CA THR A 688 1.94 43.82 -47.27
C THR A 688 1.96 43.60 -45.76
N VAL A 689 2.44 42.44 -45.33
CA VAL A 689 2.63 42.13 -43.91
C VAL A 689 4.05 42.54 -43.53
N ASP A 690 4.21 43.44 -42.55
CA ASP A 690 5.56 43.85 -42.14
C ASP A 690 6.34 42.62 -41.63
N GLY A 691 7.50 42.35 -42.24
CA GLY A 691 8.39 41.24 -41.89
C GLY A 691 8.41 40.05 -42.86
N TYR A 692 7.72 40.12 -44.01
CA TYR A 692 7.79 39.13 -45.10
C TYR A 692 7.91 39.75 -46.48
#